data_AF-A0A972D0H0-F1
#
_entry.id   AF-A0A972D0H0-F1
#
_cell.length_a   1.000
_cell.length_b   1.000
_cell.length_c   1.000
_cell.angle_alpha   90.00
_cell.angle_beta   90.00
_cell.angle_gamma   90.00
#
_symmetry.space_group_name_H-M   'P 1'
#
loop_
_entity.id
_entity.type
_entity.pdbx_description
1 polymer ?
#
loop_
_entity_poly.entity_id
_entity_poly.type
_entity_poly.pdbx_seq_one_letter_code
_entity_poly.pdbx_strand_id
1 'polypeptide(L)'
;MIVFSIIAAVDKIFNSKLGLGEKFDEGIKSIGSLALSIIGIYSMSPLLAMGLSPLLYPLGKILNVDPSVFIASILAPDLGGYHTSIEVALSNVIGELNGLILSSMLGATISFTIPVAVGLVQKEDFTYFAKGVLAGIATIPLGVLVGGIMMGISLKLLLQNLIPIIIFSIILILGLVKAQEGTLRIFNLLGKIIIIIGTIGLIISIISFMFGIDLVKGIIPLEEGAILVVKIGIILSGAYPMLHFLSKKLDKHLLKIGGRFKLDKYSILGIFSSLANSIPMLGIYDKMSNKGKVLNAAFAVSGAYTFGGQLGYISSVSSKAINPFITSKLVAGIFAIMAAAIIMRIEKRSMEVSVVINERLKNLRKLMKDRGITAYIVITSDPHQSEYVADHYKGRVWISGFTGSAGTVVVTQDEAILWTDGRYFIQGEKELQGSEYKMYKIGIPGFPSYIEWLKENLKDGDSIGFDGKVFSQSQVENLEKEFVKKNIKFIDEYDLVGELWEDRPPLPKKEAFIHEIKYTGKSTKEKIEDVRKEMEKENADYFLLGSLDDIAWLYNIRGRDIAYNPVVISYAIVSKNEAYLFVDKEKINGEVEVFLRENGVEIRGYEEVIDFLKSIDKNSKVIVDKERINRWVYKAIPEECKIINKANITTTLKAIKNPIEIENQKNAYIKDGVALVKFFHWLDKNIGKIEITEMSAQEKLLEFRKEQEGFIEPSFGTISAYKANAAMAHYSASENSNAEIKEEGFYLVDSGGQYFDGTTDITRTMAVGPITDEERRDFTLTLKGLINLSNARFLYGATGHSLDVLARYPLWQAGLDYKHGTGHGVGYLLNVHEGPHRIASVPNDVVLEKGMVVSIEPGVYKEGSHGIRIENIVVVEEDIKTDSGQFMRFEVLSYVPIDLDAIDISLLTEKEKAWLNDYHKEVYEKLSPYLNEEERAWLREETRSI
;
A
#
# COMPACT_ATOMS: atom_id res chain seq x y z
N MET A 1 34.08 8.77 35.64
CA MET A 1 33.27 9.49 36.65
C MET A 1 34.07 9.84 37.90
N ILE A 2 34.74 8.88 38.55
CA ILE A 2 35.56 9.17 39.75
C ILE A 2 36.61 10.26 39.50
N VAL A 3 37.31 10.23 38.36
CA VAL A 3 38.25 11.30 37.97
C VAL A 3 37.57 12.68 37.92
N PHE A 4 36.36 12.77 37.35
CA PHE A 4 35.59 14.03 37.31
C PHE A 4 35.08 14.45 38.69
N SER A 5 34.77 13.50 39.58
CA SER A 5 34.43 13.77 40.98
C SER A 5 35.60 14.45 41.70
N ILE A 6 36.81 13.93 41.51
CA ILE A 6 38.05 14.50 42.06
C ILE A 6 38.32 15.89 41.46
N ILE A 7 38.26 16.04 40.13
CA ILE A 7 38.47 17.33 39.46
C ILE A 7 37.46 18.38 39.96
N ALA A 8 36.20 18.00 40.11
CA ALA A 8 35.15 18.90 40.56
C ALA A 8 35.27 19.27 42.04
N ALA A 9 35.70 18.34 42.89
CA ALA A 9 36.05 18.63 44.28
C ALA A 9 37.24 19.60 44.38
N VAL A 10 38.25 19.45 43.52
CA VAL A 10 39.37 20.40 43.42
C VAL A 10 38.88 21.77 42.95
N ASP A 11 38.04 21.84 41.91
CA ASP A 11 37.42 23.09 41.47
C ASP A 11 36.60 23.75 42.60
N LYS A 12 35.89 22.97 43.41
CA LYS A 12 35.18 23.44 44.60
C LYS A 12 36.13 24.09 45.63
N ILE A 13 37.27 23.48 45.92
CA ILE A 13 38.29 24.05 46.82
C ILE A 13 38.77 25.42 46.32
N PHE A 14 38.80 25.63 45.00
CA PHE A 14 39.18 26.90 44.36
C PHE A 14 37.98 27.81 44.02
N ASN A 15 36.92 27.79 44.82
CA ASN A 15 35.70 28.62 44.67
C ASN A 15 34.88 28.36 43.39
N SER A 16 34.92 27.13 42.87
CA SER A 16 34.08 26.68 41.75
C SER A 16 34.13 27.54 40.49
N LYS A 17 35.31 28.08 40.15
CA LYS A 17 35.47 28.95 38.97
C LYS A 17 35.09 28.29 37.65
N LEU A 18 35.18 26.96 37.55
CA LEU A 18 34.78 26.21 36.37
C LEU A 18 33.30 25.80 36.39
N GLY A 19 32.57 26.05 37.48
CA GLY A 19 31.19 25.61 37.71
C GLY A 19 31.06 24.11 38.00
N LEU A 20 32.17 23.38 38.12
CA LEU A 20 32.17 21.94 38.35
C LEU A 20 31.92 21.62 39.82
N GLY A 21 32.44 22.45 40.74
CA GLY A 21 32.23 22.26 42.17
C GLY A 21 30.77 22.36 42.62
N GLU A 22 29.95 23.21 42.00
CA GLU A 22 28.50 23.27 42.25
C GLU A 22 27.81 21.97 41.84
N LYS A 23 28.21 21.40 40.69
CA LYS A 23 27.68 20.12 40.19
C LYS A 23 28.14 18.91 41.01
N PHE A 24 29.34 18.99 41.61
CA PHE A 24 29.77 18.03 42.62
C PHE A 24 28.86 18.06 43.84
N ASP A 25 28.53 19.26 44.33
CA ASP A 25 27.62 19.44 45.46
C ASP A 25 26.21 18.95 45.17
N GLU A 26 25.67 19.21 43.98
CA GLU A 26 24.39 18.65 43.54
C GLU A 26 24.41 17.11 43.59
N GLY A 27 25.49 16.48 43.11
CA GLY A 27 25.66 15.04 43.16
C GLY A 27 25.69 14.48 44.59
N ILE A 28 26.44 15.10 45.51
CA ILE A 28 26.48 14.68 46.91
C ILE A 28 25.15 14.94 47.63
N LYS A 29 24.54 16.11 47.43
CA LYS A 29 23.25 16.47 48.05
C LYS A 29 22.11 15.54 47.61
N SER A 30 22.23 14.91 46.44
CA SER A 30 21.24 13.95 45.94
C SER A 30 21.07 12.73 46.87
N ILE A 31 22.05 12.40 47.71
CA ILE A 31 21.98 11.28 48.69
C ILE A 31 20.71 11.36 49.53
N GLY A 32 20.33 12.54 50.02
CA GLY A 32 19.12 12.69 50.85
C GLY A 32 17.84 12.39 50.08
N SER A 33 17.70 12.95 48.87
CA SER A 33 16.54 12.67 48.01
C SER A 33 16.48 11.23 47.54
N LEU A 34 17.63 10.61 47.27
CA LEU A 34 17.72 9.22 46.87
C LEU A 34 17.40 8.27 48.04
N ALA A 35 17.79 8.63 49.27
CA ALA A 35 17.47 7.85 50.46
C ALA A 35 15.96 7.71 50.67
N LEU A 36 15.21 8.81 50.48
CA LEU A 36 13.75 8.82 50.59
C LEU A 36 13.07 7.94 49.53
N SER A 37 13.62 7.88 48.33
CA SER A 37 13.00 7.18 47.19
C SER A 37 13.43 5.72 47.07
N ILE A 38 14.66 5.37 47.44
CA ILE A 38 15.27 4.07 47.16
C ILE A 38 15.26 3.15 48.38
N ILE A 39 15.67 3.62 49.56
CA ILE A 39 15.96 2.74 50.71
C ILE A 39 14.74 1.92 51.09
N GLY A 40 13.57 2.55 51.14
CA GLY A 40 12.37 1.86 51.56
C GLY A 40 11.87 0.82 50.56
N ILE A 41 11.85 1.12 49.26
CA ILE A 41 11.44 0.13 48.26
C ILE A 41 12.48 -0.98 48.09
N TYR A 42 13.76 -0.63 48.25
CA TYR A 42 14.87 -1.58 48.28
C TYR A 42 14.74 -2.54 49.46
N SER A 43 14.48 -2.04 50.67
CA SER A 43 14.26 -2.87 51.86
C SER A 43 13.12 -3.89 51.69
N MET A 44 12.09 -3.48 50.93
CA MET A 44 10.90 -4.28 50.67
C MET A 44 11.02 -5.20 49.45
N SER A 45 12.11 -5.15 48.68
CA SER A 45 12.20 -5.91 47.42
C SER A 45 12.04 -7.43 47.59
N PRO A 46 12.55 -8.09 48.66
CA PRO A 46 12.31 -9.52 48.84
C PRO A 46 10.84 -9.84 49.13
N LEU A 47 10.12 -8.97 49.84
CA LEU A 47 8.69 -9.12 50.10
C LEU A 47 7.86 -8.85 48.84
N LEU A 48 8.26 -7.87 48.02
CA LEU A 48 7.65 -7.63 46.72
C LEU A 48 7.86 -8.83 45.79
N ALA A 49 9.06 -9.41 45.76
CA ALA A 49 9.33 -10.64 45.02
C ALA A 49 8.41 -11.77 45.50
N MET A 50 8.38 -12.04 46.81
CA MET A 50 7.59 -13.11 47.41
C MET A 50 6.08 -12.94 47.17
N GLY A 51 5.55 -11.72 47.25
CA GLY A 51 4.15 -11.43 46.99
C GLY A 51 3.75 -11.55 45.52
N LEU A 52 4.67 -11.29 44.60
CA LEU A 52 4.42 -11.35 43.16
C LEU A 52 4.73 -12.73 42.56
N SER A 53 5.62 -13.52 43.17
CA SER A 53 6.01 -14.85 42.72
C SER A 53 4.83 -15.79 42.36
N PRO A 54 3.74 -15.89 43.15
CA PRO A 54 2.60 -16.75 42.80
C PRO A 54 1.92 -16.38 41.49
N LEU A 55 2.03 -15.13 41.04
CA LEU A 55 1.51 -14.66 39.76
C LEU A 55 2.56 -14.78 38.64
N LEU A 56 3.81 -14.39 38.93
CA LEU A 56 4.86 -14.28 37.92
C LEU A 56 5.38 -15.65 37.46
N TYR A 57 5.50 -16.65 38.35
CA TYR A 57 6.01 -17.98 37.96
C TYR A 57 5.07 -18.73 37.02
N PRO A 58 3.75 -18.83 37.26
CA PRO A 58 2.84 -19.46 36.30
C PRO A 58 2.85 -18.76 34.95
N LEU A 59 2.88 -17.42 34.95
CA LEU A 59 2.90 -16.63 33.72
C LEU A 59 4.19 -16.87 32.92
N GLY A 60 5.34 -16.88 33.59
CA GLY A 60 6.63 -17.22 32.97
C GLY A 60 6.63 -18.64 32.39
N LYS A 61 6.01 -19.60 33.08
CA LYS A 61 5.90 -21.00 32.59
C LYS A 61 5.00 -21.12 31.35
N ILE A 62 3.85 -20.44 31.34
CA ILE A 62 2.91 -20.44 30.20
C ILE A 62 3.57 -19.85 28.95
N LEU A 63 4.30 -18.74 29.13
CA LEU A 63 4.93 -18.02 28.03
C LEU A 63 6.34 -18.53 27.69
N ASN A 64 6.84 -19.50 28.46
CA ASN A 64 8.20 -20.04 28.36
C ASN A 64 9.29 -18.93 28.40
N VAL A 65 9.16 -18.01 29.37
CA VAL A 65 10.06 -16.87 29.59
C VAL A 65 10.45 -16.75 31.06
N ASP A 66 11.53 -16.02 31.33
CA ASP A 66 11.96 -15.77 32.69
C ASP A 66 10.99 -14.79 33.40
N PRO A 67 10.48 -15.12 34.60
CA PRO A 67 9.53 -14.28 35.35
C PRO A 67 10.04 -12.86 35.64
N SER A 68 11.36 -12.65 35.65
CA SER A 68 11.97 -11.35 35.90
C SER A 68 11.64 -10.29 34.85
N VAL A 69 11.22 -10.69 33.64
CA VAL A 69 10.85 -9.77 32.54
C VAL A 69 9.64 -8.90 32.89
N PHE A 70 8.68 -9.45 33.63
CA PHE A 70 7.43 -8.75 33.95
C PHE A 70 7.68 -7.62 34.95
N ILE A 71 8.43 -7.88 36.01
CA ILE A 71 8.72 -6.86 37.02
C ILE A 71 9.70 -5.80 36.50
N ALA A 72 10.70 -6.22 35.71
CA ALA A 72 11.60 -5.31 35.03
C ALA A 72 10.88 -4.42 34.01
N SER A 73 9.76 -4.86 33.43
CA SER A 73 8.98 -4.01 32.53
C SER A 73 8.26 -2.87 33.26
N ILE A 74 8.14 -2.92 34.59
CA ILE A 74 7.30 -1.98 35.36
C ILE A 74 8.13 -1.09 36.28
N LEU A 75 9.18 -1.64 36.90
CA LEU A 75 10.00 -0.93 37.90
C LEU A 75 11.38 -0.57 37.34
N ALA A 76 11.83 0.66 37.64
CA ALA A 76 13.21 1.09 37.37
C ALA A 76 14.22 0.26 38.19
N PRO A 77 15.50 0.14 37.74
CA PRO A 77 16.51 -0.68 38.43
C PRO A 77 16.66 -0.30 39.91
N ASP A 78 16.72 1.00 40.15
CA ASP A 78 16.90 1.68 41.44
C ASP A 78 15.61 1.84 42.25
N LEU A 79 14.46 1.49 41.68
CA LEU A 79 13.16 1.42 42.38
C LEU A 79 12.77 -0.04 42.71
N GLY A 80 13.77 -0.88 42.97
CA GLY A 80 13.58 -2.30 43.31
C GLY A 80 13.44 -3.23 42.11
N GLY A 81 13.48 -2.71 40.87
CA GLY A 81 13.39 -3.53 39.65
C GLY A 81 14.52 -4.56 39.56
N TYR A 82 15.77 -4.18 39.84
CA TYR A 82 16.88 -5.12 39.78
C TYR A 82 16.78 -6.23 40.84
N HIS A 83 16.62 -5.87 42.11
CA HIS A 83 16.61 -6.85 43.19
C HIS A 83 15.42 -7.79 43.10
N THR A 84 14.24 -7.27 42.77
CA THR A 84 13.05 -8.11 42.57
C THR A 84 13.25 -9.03 41.37
N SER A 85 13.86 -8.56 40.27
CA SER A 85 14.19 -9.39 39.12
C SER A 85 15.17 -10.52 39.46
N ILE A 86 16.19 -10.27 40.29
CA ILE A 86 17.14 -11.31 40.71
C ILE A 86 16.46 -12.38 41.56
N GLU A 87 15.59 -11.99 42.49
CA GLU A 87 14.87 -12.92 43.37
C GLU A 87 13.89 -13.84 42.62
N VAL A 88 13.23 -13.33 41.58
CA VAL A 88 12.23 -14.11 40.82
C VAL A 88 12.80 -14.80 39.58
N ALA A 89 14.04 -14.49 39.18
CA ALA A 89 14.63 -15.02 37.97
C ALA A 89 14.89 -16.53 38.07
N LEU A 90 14.72 -17.22 36.94
CA LEU A 90 15.13 -18.63 36.80
C LEU A 90 16.60 -18.73 36.41
N SER A 91 17.15 -17.69 35.79
CA SER A 91 18.56 -17.56 35.44
C SER A 91 19.13 -16.25 35.96
N ASN A 92 20.19 -16.31 36.78
CA ASN A 92 20.87 -15.11 37.30
C ASN A 92 21.29 -14.14 36.19
N VAL A 93 21.74 -14.66 35.05
CA VAL A 93 22.17 -13.83 33.90
C VAL A 93 20.99 -13.12 33.24
N ILE A 94 19.82 -13.78 33.17
CA ILE A 94 18.59 -13.17 32.65
C ILE A 94 17.99 -12.19 33.65
N GLY A 95 18.06 -12.51 34.95
CA GLY A 95 17.73 -11.59 36.03
C GLY A 95 18.56 -10.31 35.99
N GLU A 96 19.87 -10.40 35.70
CA GLU A 96 20.72 -9.23 35.48
C GLU A 96 20.35 -8.46 34.20
N LEU A 97 20.11 -9.14 33.07
CA LEU A 97 19.68 -8.50 31.83
C LEU A 97 18.38 -7.70 32.04
N ASN A 98 17.35 -8.36 32.57
CA ASN A 98 16.05 -7.75 32.76
C ASN A 98 16.14 -6.66 33.85
N GLY A 99 16.75 -6.99 34.98
CA GLY A 99 16.83 -6.14 36.16
C GLY A 99 17.74 -4.93 36.01
N LEU A 100 18.73 -4.93 35.11
CA LEU A 100 19.63 -3.78 34.89
C LEU A 100 19.40 -3.08 33.55
N ILE A 101 19.04 -3.80 32.47
CA ILE A 101 18.92 -3.22 31.13
C ILE A 101 17.45 -2.91 30.79
N LEU A 102 16.56 -3.91 30.78
CA LEU A 102 15.14 -3.70 30.46
C LEU A 102 14.48 -2.71 31.43
N SER A 103 14.67 -2.92 32.73
CA SER A 103 14.17 -2.03 33.80
C SER A 103 14.63 -0.60 33.64
N SER A 104 15.83 -0.36 33.12
CA SER A 104 16.34 0.98 32.92
C SER A 104 15.65 1.74 31.80
N MET A 105 15.04 1.05 30.85
CA MET A 105 14.31 1.65 29.73
C MET A 105 12.81 1.61 29.98
N LEU A 106 12.21 0.41 29.98
CA LEU A 106 10.76 0.24 30.06
C LEU A 106 10.25 0.50 31.47
N GLY A 107 10.88 -0.13 32.47
CA GLY A 107 10.54 0.07 33.88
C GLY A 107 10.68 1.53 34.30
N ALA A 108 11.78 2.18 33.94
CA ALA A 108 12.00 3.61 34.22
C ALA A 108 11.00 4.52 33.49
N THR A 109 10.60 4.16 32.28
CA THR A 109 9.59 4.93 31.53
C THR A 109 8.24 4.89 32.22
N ILE A 110 7.82 3.71 32.67
CA ILE A 110 6.51 3.47 33.29
C ILE A 110 6.46 3.99 34.73
N SER A 111 7.45 3.65 35.56
CA SER A 111 7.46 4.02 36.98
C SER A 111 7.90 5.46 37.24
N PHE A 112 8.55 6.12 36.27
CA PHE A 112 9.14 7.44 36.51
C PHE A 112 8.90 8.46 35.39
N THR A 113 9.38 8.23 34.17
CA THR A 113 9.37 9.28 33.12
C THR A 113 7.96 9.74 32.76
N ILE A 114 7.00 8.82 32.56
CA ILE A 114 5.61 9.18 32.25
C ILE A 114 4.91 9.87 33.44
N PRO A 115 4.93 9.32 34.68
CA PRO A 115 4.35 9.99 35.85
C PRO A 115 4.87 11.41 36.08
N VAL A 116 6.18 11.62 35.94
CA VAL A 116 6.81 12.94 36.12
C VAL A 116 6.39 13.90 35.00
N ALA A 117 6.33 13.44 33.75
CA ALA A 117 5.92 14.26 32.62
C ALA A 117 4.48 14.78 32.75
N VAL A 118 3.56 14.01 33.35
CA VAL A 118 2.17 14.45 33.60
C VAL A 118 2.12 15.71 34.49
N GLY A 119 3.10 15.91 35.38
CA GLY A 119 3.17 17.09 36.24
C GLY A 119 3.95 18.28 35.67
N LEU A 120 4.83 18.04 34.68
CA LEU A 120 5.77 19.05 34.17
C LEU A 120 5.50 19.50 32.72
N VAL A 121 4.84 18.66 31.92
CA VAL A 121 4.53 18.95 30.50
C VAL A 121 3.13 19.57 30.40
N GLN A 122 3.01 20.64 29.63
CA GLN A 122 1.72 21.30 29.38
C GLN A 122 0.75 20.39 28.63
N LYS A 123 -0.56 20.56 28.85
CA LYS A 123 -1.59 19.67 28.30
C LYS A 123 -1.59 19.66 26.77
N GLU A 124 -1.32 20.81 26.16
CA GLU A 124 -1.28 21.01 24.71
C GLU A 124 -0.09 20.29 24.07
N ASP A 125 1.00 20.13 24.81
CA ASP A 125 2.23 19.46 24.36
C ASP A 125 2.22 17.95 24.58
N PHE A 126 1.21 17.45 25.28
CA PHE A 126 1.12 16.06 25.68
C PHE A 126 0.94 15.12 24.49
N THR A 127 0.32 15.59 23.41
CA THR A 127 0.22 14.85 22.14
C THR A 127 1.60 14.60 21.53
N TYR A 128 2.48 15.61 21.52
CA TYR A 128 3.86 15.45 21.02
C TYR A 128 4.69 14.55 21.94
N PHE A 129 4.49 14.69 23.26
CA PHE A 129 5.12 13.82 24.25
C PHE A 129 4.71 12.36 24.07
N ALA A 130 3.42 12.06 23.94
CA ALA A 130 2.93 10.71 23.71
C ALA A 130 3.50 10.11 22.42
N LYS A 131 3.50 10.87 21.30
CA LYS A 131 4.13 10.43 20.04
C LYS A 131 5.61 10.07 20.22
N GLY A 132 6.37 10.86 20.97
CA GLY A 132 7.76 10.56 21.27
C GLY A 132 7.90 9.30 22.12
N VAL A 133 7.11 9.17 23.19
CA VAL A 133 7.10 7.99 24.06
C VAL A 133 6.81 6.71 23.26
N LEU A 134 5.83 6.74 22.35
CA LEU A 134 5.51 5.63 21.45
C LEU A 134 6.73 5.20 20.62
N ALA A 135 7.40 6.17 19.99
CA ALA A 135 8.60 5.90 19.20
C ALA A 135 9.74 5.33 20.06
N GLY A 136 9.91 5.81 21.29
CA GLY A 136 10.91 5.29 22.21
C GLY A 136 10.63 3.85 22.66
N ILE A 137 9.37 3.53 22.99
CA ILE A 137 9.00 2.20 23.47
C ILE A 137 9.21 1.14 22.39
N ALA A 138 8.95 1.49 21.13
CA ALA A 138 9.20 0.62 19.99
C ALA A 138 10.68 0.18 19.84
N THR A 139 11.64 0.94 20.39
CA THR A 139 13.08 0.61 20.28
C THR A 139 13.66 -0.11 21.50
N ILE A 140 12.87 -0.32 22.56
CA ILE A 140 13.33 -1.02 23.76
C ILE A 140 13.75 -2.47 23.47
N PRO A 141 13.02 -3.28 22.66
CA PRO A 141 13.46 -4.62 22.32
C PRO A 141 14.86 -4.67 21.70
N LEU A 142 15.18 -3.68 20.84
CA LEU A 142 16.51 -3.54 20.25
C LEU A 142 17.58 -3.26 21.32
N GLY A 143 17.29 -2.37 22.27
CA GLY A 143 18.20 -2.12 23.39
C GLY A 143 18.48 -3.38 24.21
N VAL A 144 17.45 -4.13 24.57
CA VAL A 144 17.58 -5.36 25.36
C VAL A 144 18.36 -6.42 24.58
N LEU A 145 18.12 -6.56 23.29
CA LEU A 145 18.87 -7.46 22.41
C LEU A 145 20.37 -7.12 22.42
N VAL A 146 20.74 -5.86 22.19
CA VAL A 146 22.14 -5.40 22.19
C VAL A 146 22.81 -5.63 23.54
N GLY A 147 22.12 -5.28 24.63
CA GLY A 147 22.61 -5.50 25.99
C GLY A 147 22.85 -6.98 26.28
N GLY A 148 21.91 -7.83 25.89
CA GLY A 148 22.00 -9.28 26.07
C GLY A 148 23.15 -9.94 25.31
N ILE A 149 23.37 -9.52 24.05
CA ILE A 149 24.51 -9.98 23.24
C ILE A 149 25.83 -9.62 23.92
N MET A 150 25.94 -8.38 24.44
CA MET A 150 27.15 -7.93 25.14
C MET A 150 27.38 -8.65 26.47
N MET A 151 26.32 -9.17 27.10
CA MET A 151 26.40 -10.00 28.30
C MET A 151 26.70 -11.48 27.98
N GLY A 152 26.86 -11.85 26.71
CA GLY A 152 27.18 -13.21 26.27
C GLY A 152 25.99 -14.18 26.30
N ILE A 153 24.76 -13.66 26.27
CA ILE A 153 23.54 -14.48 26.31
C ILE A 153 23.25 -15.03 24.92
N SER A 154 22.82 -16.29 24.83
CA SER A 154 22.50 -16.91 23.54
C SER A 154 21.30 -16.22 22.87
N LEU A 155 21.39 -16.05 21.55
CA LEU A 155 20.35 -15.35 20.78
C LEU A 155 18.97 -16.00 20.95
N LYS A 156 18.91 -17.34 21.02
CA LYS A 156 17.66 -18.08 21.26
C LYS A 156 16.99 -17.66 22.58
N LEU A 157 17.76 -17.57 23.66
CA LEU A 157 17.23 -17.20 24.97
C LEU A 157 16.83 -15.72 25.03
N LEU A 158 17.56 -14.85 24.30
CA LEU A 158 17.19 -13.44 24.15
C LEU A 158 15.87 -13.27 23.40
N LEU A 159 15.72 -13.90 22.23
CA LEU A 159 14.50 -13.79 21.43
C LEU A 159 13.26 -14.27 22.20
N GLN A 160 13.38 -15.34 22.98
CA GLN A 160 12.29 -15.80 23.86
C GLN A 160 11.88 -14.74 24.89
N ASN A 161 12.85 -14.13 25.57
CA ASN A 161 12.58 -13.11 26.59
C ASN A 161 12.20 -11.74 25.99
N LEU A 162 12.37 -11.52 24.68
CA LEU A 162 11.89 -10.34 23.97
C LEU A 162 10.39 -10.39 23.67
N ILE A 163 9.79 -11.58 23.55
CA ILE A 163 8.36 -11.73 23.19
C ILE A 163 7.44 -10.96 24.16
N PRO A 164 7.55 -11.13 25.49
CA PRO A 164 6.72 -10.38 26.44
C PRO A 164 6.94 -8.87 26.35
N ILE A 165 8.18 -8.44 26.11
CA ILE A 165 8.54 -7.02 25.98
C ILE A 165 7.86 -6.42 24.75
N ILE A 166 7.88 -7.12 23.61
CA ILE A 166 7.23 -6.70 22.36
C ILE A 166 5.72 -6.64 22.56
N ILE A 167 5.10 -7.68 23.12
CA ILE A 167 3.65 -7.72 23.38
C ILE A 167 3.25 -6.56 24.30
N PHE A 168 3.98 -6.37 25.40
CA PHE A 168 3.70 -5.31 26.35
C PHE A 168 3.90 -3.91 25.74
N SER A 169 4.94 -3.75 24.92
CA SER A 169 5.17 -2.52 24.14
C SER A 169 4.01 -2.22 23.19
N ILE A 170 3.47 -3.23 22.48
CA ILE A 170 2.31 -3.09 21.60
C ILE A 170 1.06 -2.70 22.39
N ILE A 171 0.77 -3.38 23.50
CA ILE A 171 -0.40 -3.05 24.36
C ILE A 171 -0.30 -1.60 24.84
N LEU A 172 0.88 -1.18 25.28
CA LEU A 172 1.11 0.17 25.75
C LEU A 172 0.97 1.19 24.62
N ILE A 173 1.51 0.89 23.44
CA ILE A 173 1.34 1.71 22.23
C ILE A 173 -0.14 1.89 21.89
N LEU A 174 -0.91 0.80 21.88
CA LEU A 174 -2.35 0.83 21.63
C LEU A 174 -3.11 1.63 22.69
N GLY A 175 -2.74 1.50 23.96
CA GLY A 175 -3.31 2.28 25.06
C GLY A 175 -3.07 3.78 24.90
N LEU A 176 -1.83 4.18 24.60
CA LEU A 176 -1.46 5.58 24.38
C LEU A 176 -2.11 6.17 23.12
N VAL A 177 -2.38 5.37 22.08
CA VAL A 177 -3.05 5.81 20.84
C VAL A 177 -4.58 5.88 21.01
N LYS A 178 -5.21 4.84 21.58
CA LYS A 178 -6.68 4.72 21.63
C LYS A 178 -7.31 5.31 22.89
N ALA A 179 -6.58 5.35 24.00
CA ALA A 179 -7.09 5.73 25.32
C ALA A 179 -6.04 6.51 26.13
N GLN A 180 -5.51 7.58 25.53
CA GLN A 180 -4.38 8.35 26.07
C GLN A 180 -4.61 8.81 27.52
N GLU A 181 -5.70 9.50 27.83
CA GLU A 181 -5.99 9.97 29.20
C GLU A 181 -6.14 8.82 30.20
N GLY A 182 -6.78 7.71 29.80
CA GLY A 182 -6.97 6.54 30.66
C GLY A 182 -5.65 5.87 31.00
N THR A 183 -4.81 5.67 30.00
CA THR A 183 -3.47 5.06 30.15
C THR A 183 -2.58 5.92 31.07
N LEU A 184 -2.64 7.24 30.95
CA LEU A 184 -1.87 8.15 31.82
C LEU A 184 -2.34 8.15 33.27
N ARG A 185 -3.65 8.05 33.51
CA ARG A 185 -4.20 7.92 34.87
C ARG A 185 -3.70 6.63 35.52
N ILE A 186 -3.64 5.53 34.77
CA ILE A 186 -3.08 4.25 35.25
C ILE A 186 -1.61 4.42 35.66
N PHE A 187 -0.78 5.03 34.81
CA PHE A 187 0.64 5.23 35.14
C PHE A 187 0.88 6.16 36.33
N ASN A 188 0.11 7.24 36.45
CA ASN A 188 0.20 8.12 37.61
C ASN A 188 -0.22 7.40 38.91
N LEU A 189 -1.27 6.58 38.86
CA LEU A 189 -1.69 5.75 39.99
C LEU A 189 -0.58 4.76 40.39
N LEU A 190 0.01 4.09 39.40
CA LEU A 190 1.14 3.17 39.62
C LEU A 190 2.33 3.88 40.30
N GLY A 191 2.73 5.06 39.80
CA GLY A 191 3.81 5.85 40.40
C GLY A 191 3.53 6.22 41.86
N LYS A 192 2.28 6.59 42.18
CA LYS A 192 1.87 6.87 43.57
C LYS A 192 1.95 5.63 44.45
N ILE A 193 1.52 4.46 43.95
CA ILE A 193 1.60 3.19 44.68
C ILE A 193 3.06 2.86 45.03
N ILE A 194 3.99 3.02 44.08
CA ILE A 194 5.41 2.78 44.28
C ILE A 194 5.98 3.68 45.39
N ILE A 195 5.63 4.97 45.39
CA ILE A 195 6.06 5.92 46.44
C ILE A 195 5.50 5.53 47.81
N ILE A 196 4.23 5.11 47.88
CA ILE A 196 3.61 4.67 49.14
C ILE A 196 4.33 3.43 49.69
N ILE A 197 4.56 2.43 48.85
CA ILE A 197 5.30 1.21 49.23
C ILE A 197 6.71 1.56 49.71
N GLY A 198 7.42 2.40 48.97
CA GLY A 198 8.74 2.87 49.36
C GLY A 198 8.72 3.60 50.71
N THR A 199 7.76 4.50 50.93
CA THR A 199 7.66 5.24 52.19
C THR A 199 7.36 4.31 53.38
N ILE A 200 6.46 3.34 53.21
CA ILE A 200 6.15 2.33 54.24
C ILE A 200 7.38 1.49 54.55
N GLY A 201 8.09 1.00 53.52
CA GLY A 201 9.31 0.22 53.69
C GLY A 201 10.40 0.99 54.44
N LEU A 202 10.53 2.30 54.16
CA LEU A 202 11.48 3.17 54.85
C LEU A 202 11.12 3.32 56.34
N ILE A 203 9.84 3.54 56.67
CA ILE A 203 9.38 3.63 58.06
C ILE A 203 9.67 2.33 58.81
N ILE A 204 9.33 1.18 58.21
CA ILE A 204 9.59 -0.13 58.82
C ILE A 204 11.09 -0.30 59.06
N SER A 205 11.92 0.00 58.07
CA SER A 205 13.38 -0.12 58.17
C SER A 205 13.98 0.79 59.24
N ILE A 206 13.48 2.03 59.38
CA ILE A 206 13.90 2.97 60.43
C ILE A 206 13.55 2.42 61.82
N ILE A 207 12.35 1.88 62.01
CA ILE A 207 11.93 1.34 63.31
C ILE A 207 12.74 0.09 63.64
N SER A 208 12.91 -0.83 62.67
CA SER A 208 13.72 -2.03 62.87
C SER A 208 15.17 -1.70 63.24
N PHE A 209 15.78 -0.72 62.57
CA PHE A 209 17.15 -0.26 62.85
C PHE A 209 17.29 0.42 64.22
N MET A 210 16.36 1.33 64.56
CA MET A 210 16.46 2.12 65.79
C MET A 210 16.15 1.32 67.06
N PHE A 211 15.23 0.36 66.98
CA PHE A 211 14.75 -0.40 68.15
C PHE A 211 15.27 -1.84 68.20
N GLY A 212 15.93 -2.34 67.14
CA GLY A 212 16.42 -3.72 67.07
C GLY A 212 15.31 -4.78 67.03
N ILE A 213 14.12 -4.41 66.53
CA ILE A 213 12.94 -5.28 66.48
C ILE A 213 12.63 -5.60 65.01
N ASP A 214 12.61 -6.88 64.65
CA ASP A 214 12.20 -7.33 63.32
C ASP A 214 10.67 -7.26 63.15
N LEU A 215 10.17 -6.08 62.76
CA LEU A 215 8.74 -5.85 62.51
C LEU A 215 8.17 -6.73 61.39
N VAL A 216 8.97 -6.99 60.35
CA VAL A 216 8.60 -7.82 59.20
C VAL A 216 9.80 -8.70 58.84
N LYS A 217 9.60 -10.01 58.82
CA LYS A 217 10.65 -10.96 58.44
C LYS A 217 10.99 -10.84 56.95
N GLY A 218 12.28 -10.80 56.63
CA GLY A 218 12.77 -10.86 55.25
C GLY A 218 12.92 -9.51 54.53
N ILE A 219 12.88 -8.38 55.25
CA ILE A 219 13.31 -7.09 54.69
C ILE A 219 14.83 -6.94 54.71
N ILE A 220 15.39 -6.21 53.74
CA ILE A 220 16.83 -5.90 53.70
C ILE A 220 17.13 -4.83 54.77
N PRO A 221 18.21 -4.95 55.55
CA PRO A 221 18.60 -3.96 56.55
C PRO A 221 18.76 -2.54 55.99
N LEU A 222 18.41 -1.52 56.79
CA LEU A 222 18.47 -0.11 56.43
C LEU A 222 19.89 0.30 55.97
N GLU A 223 20.91 -0.28 56.60
CA GLU A 223 22.32 -0.02 56.40
C GLU A 223 22.76 -0.37 54.98
N GLU A 224 22.27 -1.49 54.42
CA GLU A 224 22.57 -1.88 53.05
C GLU A 224 22.00 -0.87 52.05
N GLY A 225 20.77 -0.43 52.29
CA GLY A 225 20.13 0.62 51.50
C GLY A 225 20.86 1.97 51.59
N ALA A 226 21.33 2.33 52.79
CA ALA A 226 22.11 3.55 52.99
C ALA A 226 23.46 3.49 52.26
N ILE A 227 24.17 2.37 52.33
CA ILE A 227 25.44 2.14 51.61
C ILE A 227 25.22 2.27 50.09
N LEU A 228 24.16 1.64 49.57
CA LEU A 228 23.79 1.72 48.16
C LEU A 228 23.58 3.18 47.73
N VAL A 229 22.76 3.93 48.45
CA VAL A 229 22.46 5.33 48.13
C VAL A 229 23.71 6.23 48.20
N VAL A 230 24.59 6.01 49.17
CA VAL A 230 25.87 6.73 49.26
C VAL A 230 26.77 6.41 48.06
N LYS A 231 26.86 5.15 47.64
CA LYS A 231 27.62 4.77 46.43
C LYS A 231 27.07 5.49 45.18
N ILE A 232 25.75 5.54 45.01
CA ILE A 232 25.12 6.26 43.90
C ILE A 232 25.50 7.75 43.96
N GLY A 233 25.39 8.39 45.13
CA GLY A 233 25.73 9.79 45.33
C GLY A 233 27.19 10.13 44.98
N ILE A 234 28.14 9.26 45.34
CA ILE A 234 29.56 9.40 44.97
C ILE A 234 29.76 9.32 43.45
N ILE A 235 29.01 8.46 42.77
CA ILE A 235 29.11 8.34 41.32
C ILE A 235 28.47 9.57 40.63
N LEU A 236 27.33 10.02 41.14
CA LEU A 236 26.65 11.24 40.68
C LEU A 236 27.51 12.49 40.87
N SER A 237 28.28 12.58 41.95
CA SER A 237 29.20 13.71 42.17
C SER A 237 30.33 13.79 41.13
N GLY A 238 30.58 12.71 40.38
CA GLY A 238 31.44 12.74 39.19
C GLY A 238 30.68 12.84 37.87
N ALA A 239 29.47 12.29 37.80
CA ALA A 239 28.67 12.27 36.58
C ALA A 239 28.10 13.66 36.21
N TYR A 240 27.57 14.40 37.19
CA TYR A 240 27.02 15.74 36.95
C TYR A 240 28.09 16.74 36.48
N PRO A 241 29.29 16.83 37.09
CA PRO A 241 30.36 17.66 36.55
C PRO A 241 30.84 17.23 35.17
N MET A 242 30.93 15.92 34.91
CA MET A 242 31.32 15.40 33.59
C MET A 242 30.35 15.86 32.50
N LEU A 243 29.04 15.73 32.74
CA LEU A 243 28.01 16.14 31.77
C LEU A 243 27.95 17.66 31.60
N HIS A 244 28.12 18.42 32.68
CA HIS A 244 28.22 19.88 32.62
C HIS A 244 29.45 20.33 31.81
N PHE A 245 30.61 19.71 32.04
CA PHE A 245 31.82 19.97 31.28
C PHE A 245 31.65 19.64 29.79
N LEU A 246 31.07 18.47 29.48
CA LEU A 246 30.80 18.05 28.11
C LEU A 246 29.82 18.99 27.41
N SER A 247 28.73 19.41 28.07
CA SER A 247 27.77 20.34 27.47
C SER A 247 28.41 21.70 27.17
N LYS A 248 29.26 22.22 28.06
CA LYS A 248 29.95 23.51 27.89
C LYS A 248 31.05 23.46 26.83
N LYS A 249 31.82 22.36 26.76
CA LYS A 249 32.91 22.20 25.78
C LYS A 249 32.39 21.89 24.38
N LEU A 250 31.28 21.17 24.28
CA LEU A 250 30.72 20.75 23.00
C LEU A 250 29.65 21.70 22.46
N ASP A 251 29.20 22.72 23.19
CA ASP A 251 28.08 23.63 22.83
C ASP A 251 28.09 24.08 21.35
N LYS A 252 29.23 24.58 20.84
CA LYS A 252 29.38 24.98 19.43
C LYS A 252 29.21 23.82 18.43
N HIS A 253 29.70 22.63 18.77
CA HIS A 253 29.57 21.43 17.94
C HIS A 253 28.15 20.87 18.01
N LEU A 254 27.52 20.91 19.18
CA LEU A 254 26.15 20.47 19.40
C LEU A 254 25.16 21.33 18.60
N LEU A 255 25.36 22.65 18.57
CA LEU A 255 24.59 23.57 17.73
C LEU A 255 24.79 23.29 16.23
N LYS A 256 26.02 22.96 15.81
CA LYS A 256 26.31 22.61 14.40
C LYS A 256 25.65 21.28 13.98
N ILE A 257 25.64 20.29 14.86
CA ILE A 257 24.94 19.01 14.64
C ILE A 257 23.43 19.24 14.61
N GLY A 258 22.88 20.01 15.55
CA GLY A 258 21.45 20.37 15.57
C GLY A 258 20.99 21.11 14.32
N GLY A 259 21.83 21.98 13.75
CA GLY A 259 21.57 22.65 12.47
C GLY A 259 21.35 21.67 11.31
N ARG A 260 22.10 20.55 11.26
CA ARG A 260 21.90 19.49 10.24
C ARG A 260 20.57 18.76 10.40
N PHE A 261 20.04 18.69 11.62
CA PHE A 261 18.76 18.04 11.92
C PHE A 261 17.58 19.02 12.07
N LYS A 262 17.80 20.32 11.82
CA LYS A 262 16.82 21.40 12.01
C LYS A 262 16.22 21.42 13.43
N LEU A 263 17.05 21.21 14.45
CA LEU A 263 16.66 21.28 15.86
C LEU A 263 17.05 22.62 16.48
N ASP A 264 16.15 23.18 17.29
CA ASP A 264 16.44 24.37 18.08
C ASP A 264 17.37 24.05 19.26
N LYS A 265 17.91 25.11 19.88
CA LYS A 265 18.87 25.01 20.99
C LYS A 265 18.29 24.26 22.20
N TYR A 266 17.02 24.46 22.54
CA TYR A 266 16.40 23.82 23.71
C TYR A 266 16.20 22.32 23.48
N SER A 267 15.88 21.93 22.26
CA SER A 267 15.76 20.52 21.86
C SER A 267 17.08 19.76 21.99
N ILE A 268 18.19 20.38 21.60
CA ILE A 268 19.52 19.78 21.76
C ILE A 268 19.87 19.69 23.24
N LEU A 269 19.66 20.77 23.99
CA LEU A 269 19.90 20.81 25.44
C LEU A 269 19.09 19.74 26.18
N GLY A 270 17.85 19.48 25.76
CA GLY A 270 16.99 18.45 26.31
C GLY A 270 17.54 17.04 26.15
N ILE A 271 18.05 16.67 24.97
CA ILE A 271 18.63 15.33 24.71
C ILE A 271 19.87 15.13 25.57
N PHE A 272 20.75 16.14 25.63
CA PHE A 272 21.95 16.09 26.46
C PHE A 272 21.65 16.04 27.94
N SER A 273 20.64 16.80 28.40
CA SER A 273 20.22 16.78 29.80
C SER A 273 19.63 15.42 30.16
N SER A 274 18.86 14.81 29.26
CA SER A 274 18.23 13.50 29.45
C SER A 274 19.24 12.38 29.70
N LEU A 275 20.44 12.44 29.12
CA LEU A 275 21.54 11.50 29.42
C LEU A 275 21.88 11.46 30.92
N ALA A 276 21.73 12.59 31.62
CA ALA A 276 21.87 12.70 33.08
C ALA A 276 20.55 12.36 33.79
N ASN A 277 19.48 13.06 33.40
CA ASN A 277 18.17 13.03 34.04
C ASN A 277 17.13 13.63 33.08
N SER A 278 15.94 13.03 32.96
CA SER A 278 14.89 13.57 32.08
C SER A 278 14.16 14.80 32.68
N ILE A 279 14.22 15.03 34.00
CA ILE A 279 13.51 16.15 34.65
C ILE A 279 13.90 17.52 34.08
N PRO A 280 15.19 17.89 33.95
CA PRO A 280 15.56 19.18 33.36
C PRO A 280 15.07 19.34 31.92
N MET A 281 15.00 18.25 31.15
CA MET A 281 14.45 18.24 29.79
C MET A 281 12.95 18.54 29.82
N LEU A 282 12.19 17.86 30.69
CA LEU A 282 10.76 18.07 30.86
C LEU A 282 10.43 19.50 31.33
N GLY A 283 11.28 20.10 32.16
CA GLY A 283 11.10 21.48 32.63
C GLY A 283 11.37 22.58 31.60
N ILE A 284 11.96 22.26 30.44
CA ILE A 284 12.13 23.18 29.31
C ILE A 284 11.37 22.72 28.06
N TYR A 285 10.43 21.78 28.21
CA TYR A 285 9.76 21.11 27.11
C TYR A 285 8.89 22.05 26.27
N ASP A 286 8.25 23.02 26.91
CA ASP A 286 7.44 24.08 26.31
C ASP A 286 8.24 24.98 25.36
N LYS A 287 9.56 25.11 25.59
CA LYS A 287 10.48 25.95 24.80
C LYS A 287 11.03 25.27 23.54
N MET A 288 10.75 23.98 23.35
CA MET A 288 11.24 23.21 22.20
C MET A 288 10.32 23.37 20.98
N SER A 289 10.87 23.26 19.78
CA SER A 289 10.06 23.09 18.57
C SER A 289 9.24 21.80 18.62
N ASN A 290 8.14 21.71 17.87
CA ASN A 290 7.31 20.50 17.82
C ASN A 290 8.11 19.24 17.46
N LYS A 291 9.04 19.36 16.50
CA LYS A 291 9.99 18.29 16.18
C LYS A 291 10.90 17.96 17.37
N GLY A 292 11.43 19.00 18.01
CA GLY A 292 12.18 18.92 19.25
C GLY A 292 11.50 18.09 20.34
N LYS A 293 10.23 18.40 20.62
CA LYS A 293 9.38 17.75 21.63
C LYS A 293 9.32 16.24 21.40
N VAL A 294 8.91 15.81 20.21
CA VAL A 294 8.78 14.38 19.86
C VAL A 294 10.12 13.64 19.99
N LEU A 295 11.21 14.21 19.45
CA LEU A 295 12.53 13.56 19.50
C LEU A 295 13.07 13.43 20.94
N ASN A 296 12.86 14.47 21.77
CA ASN A 296 13.29 14.47 23.16
C ASN A 296 12.52 13.45 24.00
N ALA A 297 11.21 13.37 23.83
CA ALA A 297 10.38 12.38 24.50
C ALA A 297 10.76 10.94 24.08
N ALA A 298 11.04 10.70 22.80
CA ALA A 298 11.52 9.40 22.31
C ALA A 298 12.88 9.02 22.91
N PHE A 299 13.83 9.95 22.92
CA PHE A 299 15.13 9.72 23.55
C PHE A 299 15.03 9.49 25.06
N ALA A 300 14.09 10.16 25.74
CA ALA A 300 13.93 10.03 27.19
C ALA A 300 13.43 8.65 27.65
N VAL A 301 12.77 7.89 26.77
CA VAL A 301 12.35 6.51 27.06
C VAL A 301 13.56 5.56 27.10
N SER A 302 14.35 5.57 26.03
CA SER A 302 15.37 4.53 25.81
C SER A 302 16.79 4.97 26.19
N GLY A 303 17.09 6.28 26.06
CA GLY A 303 18.43 6.85 26.24
C GLY A 303 18.66 7.64 27.53
N ALA A 304 17.61 7.96 28.30
CA ALA A 304 17.76 8.76 29.52
C ALA A 304 18.59 8.05 30.60
N TYR A 305 19.19 8.82 31.52
CA TYR A 305 19.95 8.33 32.68
C TYR A 305 21.18 7.45 32.36
N THR A 306 21.56 7.33 31.10
CA THR A 306 22.74 6.56 30.65
C THR A 306 24.00 6.93 31.42
N PHE A 307 24.16 8.22 31.76
CA PHE A 307 25.26 8.72 32.56
C PHE A 307 24.79 9.34 33.88
N GLY A 308 23.60 8.95 34.36
CA GLY A 308 22.94 9.52 35.52
C GLY A 308 22.86 8.59 36.73
N GLY A 309 21.79 8.73 37.51
CA GLY A 309 21.55 7.96 38.74
C GLY A 309 21.53 6.46 38.51
N GLN A 310 20.96 6.00 37.39
CA GLN A 310 20.89 4.59 37.03
C GLN A 310 22.27 3.98 36.76
N LEU A 311 23.19 4.70 36.10
CA LEU A 311 24.56 4.21 35.97
C LEU A 311 25.30 4.18 37.31
N GLY A 312 25.01 5.16 38.17
CA GLY A 312 25.44 5.17 39.56
C GLY A 312 25.02 3.89 40.29
N TYR A 313 23.75 3.53 40.15
CA TYR A 313 23.19 2.31 40.71
C TYR A 313 23.83 1.06 40.11
N ILE A 314 23.84 0.93 38.79
CA ILE A 314 24.32 -0.27 38.10
C ILE A 314 25.78 -0.53 38.41
N SER A 315 26.63 0.49 38.39
CA SER A 315 28.05 0.32 38.75
C SER A 315 28.29 -0.03 40.21
N SER A 316 27.30 0.20 41.09
CA SER A 316 27.36 -0.21 42.50
C SER A 316 26.95 -1.66 42.74
N VAL A 317 26.14 -2.25 41.84
CA VAL A 317 25.61 -3.62 41.97
C VAL A 317 26.24 -4.62 40.99
N SER A 318 26.66 -4.18 39.79
CA SER A 318 27.33 -5.03 38.79
C SER A 318 28.30 -4.22 37.92
N SER A 319 29.60 -4.43 38.14
CA SER A 319 30.65 -3.81 37.32
C SER A 319 30.68 -4.36 35.88
N LYS A 320 30.24 -5.61 35.67
CA LYS A 320 30.20 -6.25 34.34
C LYS A 320 29.09 -5.70 33.46
N ALA A 321 27.98 -5.24 34.04
CA ALA A 321 26.83 -4.70 33.32
C ALA A 321 27.01 -3.25 32.84
N ILE A 322 28.07 -2.55 33.26
CA ILE A 322 28.31 -1.13 32.92
C ILE A 322 28.35 -0.91 31.40
N ASN A 323 29.19 -1.65 30.69
CA ASN A 323 29.34 -1.49 29.23
C ASN A 323 28.09 -1.96 28.47
N PRO A 324 27.50 -3.15 28.75
CA PRO A 324 26.23 -3.56 28.18
C PRO A 324 25.11 -2.52 28.36
N PHE A 325 24.98 -1.94 29.55
CA PHE A 325 23.98 -0.92 29.86
C PHE A 325 24.17 0.35 29.03
N ILE A 326 25.38 0.93 29.02
CA ILE A 326 25.66 2.18 28.28
C ILE A 326 25.37 1.98 26.80
N THR A 327 25.88 0.89 26.20
CA THR A 327 25.68 0.62 24.78
C THR A 327 24.21 0.37 24.45
N SER A 328 23.52 -0.43 25.26
CA SER A 328 22.10 -0.73 25.09
C SER A 328 21.25 0.54 25.04
N LYS A 329 21.39 1.42 26.05
CA LYS A 329 20.61 2.66 26.12
C LYS A 329 20.93 3.65 25.01
N LEU A 330 22.21 3.80 24.65
CA LEU A 330 22.59 4.69 23.57
C LEU A 330 22.08 4.20 22.22
N VAL A 331 22.19 2.89 21.93
CA VAL A 331 21.67 2.33 20.69
C VAL A 331 20.16 2.49 20.64
N ALA A 332 19.43 2.07 21.68
CA ALA A 332 17.98 2.21 21.71
C ALA A 332 17.51 3.67 21.66
N GLY A 333 18.22 4.59 22.32
CA GLY A 333 17.96 6.03 22.31
C GLY A 333 18.20 6.69 20.95
N ILE A 334 19.29 6.33 20.26
CA ILE A 334 19.57 6.83 18.90
C ILE A 334 18.50 6.33 17.93
N PHE A 335 18.17 5.04 17.99
CA PHE A 335 17.11 4.47 17.17
C PHE A 335 15.74 5.07 17.51
N ALA A 336 15.47 5.44 18.77
CA ALA A 336 14.24 6.12 19.16
C ALA A 336 14.10 7.48 18.48
N ILE A 337 15.20 8.25 18.41
CA ILE A 337 15.24 9.52 17.65
C ILE A 337 14.97 9.28 16.17
N MET A 338 15.56 8.23 15.58
CA MET A 338 15.34 7.88 14.17
C MET A 338 13.89 7.49 13.89
N ALA A 339 13.31 6.61 14.72
CA ALA A 339 11.91 6.19 14.62
C ALA A 339 10.95 7.39 14.72
N ALA A 340 11.18 8.28 15.69
CA ALA A 340 10.40 9.50 15.85
C ALA A 340 10.52 10.43 14.63
N ALA A 341 11.71 10.56 14.04
CA ALA A 341 11.92 11.38 12.84
C ALA A 341 11.20 10.82 11.60
N ILE A 342 11.13 9.49 11.45
CA ILE A 342 10.41 8.82 10.36
C ILE A 342 8.90 9.06 10.49
N ILE A 343 8.34 8.84 11.68
CA ILE A 343 6.91 9.07 11.97
C ILE A 343 6.50 10.50 11.58
N MET A 344 7.31 11.49 11.95
CA MET A 344 7.04 12.90 11.63
C MET A 344 7.12 13.23 10.13
N ARG A 345 7.97 12.53 9.36
CA ARG A 345 8.11 12.78 7.92
C ARG A 345 6.88 12.33 7.14
N ILE A 346 6.28 11.21 7.55
CA ILE A 346 5.09 10.63 6.92
C ILE A 346 3.89 11.56 7.09
N GLU A 347 3.64 12.08 8.30
CA GLU A 347 2.51 12.98 8.57
C GLU A 347 2.62 14.33 7.85
N LYS A 348 3.83 14.86 7.70
CA LYS A 348 4.01 16.16 7.04
C LYS A 348 3.60 16.12 5.57
N ARG A 349 3.90 15.02 4.88
CA ARG A 349 3.60 14.85 3.44
C ARG A 349 2.08 14.76 3.19
N SER A 350 1.32 14.08 4.05
CA SER A 350 -0.15 13.99 3.91
C SER A 350 -0.84 15.34 4.16
N MET A 351 -0.36 16.13 5.14
CA MET A 351 -0.92 17.46 5.40
C MET A 351 -0.68 18.45 4.26
N GLU A 352 0.53 18.51 3.69
CA GLU A 352 0.85 19.43 2.57
C GLU A 352 -0.03 19.16 1.34
N VAL A 353 -0.30 17.89 1.01
CA VAL A 353 -1.20 17.53 -0.10
C VAL A 353 -2.62 18.02 0.16
N SER A 354 -3.17 17.76 1.36
CA SER A 354 -4.56 18.14 1.67
C SER A 354 -4.82 19.66 1.60
N VAL A 355 -3.84 20.49 1.97
CA VAL A 355 -3.93 21.96 1.86
C VAL A 355 -4.06 22.40 0.40
N VAL A 356 -3.22 21.83 -0.48
CA VAL A 356 -3.28 22.12 -1.92
C VAL A 356 -4.60 21.65 -2.53
N ILE A 357 -5.10 20.47 -2.14
CA ILE A 357 -6.39 19.95 -2.61
C ILE A 357 -7.54 20.87 -2.21
N ASN A 358 -7.57 21.35 -0.96
CA ASN A 358 -8.63 22.26 -0.50
C ASN A 358 -8.55 23.63 -1.20
N GLU A 359 -7.35 24.11 -1.54
CA GLU A 359 -7.17 25.33 -2.34
C GLU A 359 -7.71 25.16 -3.77
N ARG A 360 -7.42 24.03 -4.43
CA ARG A 360 -7.98 23.70 -5.75
C ARG A 360 -9.51 23.64 -5.71
N LEU A 361 -10.08 22.99 -4.70
CA LEU A 361 -11.53 22.90 -4.51
C LEU A 361 -12.18 24.29 -4.33
N LYS A 362 -11.55 25.16 -3.53
CA LYS A 362 -12.01 26.54 -3.34
C LYS A 362 -12.03 27.32 -4.65
N ASN A 363 -10.99 27.17 -5.48
CA ASN A 363 -10.91 27.84 -6.77
C ASN A 363 -11.94 27.29 -7.77
N LEU A 364 -12.20 25.99 -7.75
CA LEU A 364 -13.28 25.35 -8.53
C LEU A 364 -14.65 25.91 -8.17
N ARG A 365 -14.98 25.99 -6.87
CA ARG A 365 -16.25 26.57 -6.40
C ARG A 365 -16.44 28.02 -6.84
N LYS A 366 -15.34 28.80 -6.87
CA LYS A 366 -15.35 30.17 -7.40
C LYS A 366 -15.69 30.20 -8.89
N LEU A 367 -15.01 29.40 -9.72
CA LEU A 367 -15.33 29.32 -11.15
C LEU A 367 -16.75 28.84 -11.40
N MET A 368 -17.21 27.82 -10.67
CA MET A 368 -18.58 27.33 -10.75
C MET A 368 -19.59 28.46 -10.49
N LYS A 369 -19.36 29.26 -9.45
CA LYS A 369 -20.21 30.41 -9.12
C LYS A 369 -20.22 31.45 -10.24
N ASP A 370 -19.04 31.78 -10.79
CA ASP A 370 -18.89 32.75 -11.87
C ASP A 370 -19.58 32.29 -13.17
N ARG A 371 -19.68 30.97 -13.40
CA ARG A 371 -20.36 30.36 -14.56
C ARG A 371 -21.82 29.96 -14.30
N GLY A 372 -22.36 30.19 -13.10
CA GLY A 372 -23.72 29.80 -12.73
C GLY A 372 -23.94 28.28 -12.68
N ILE A 373 -22.92 27.52 -12.28
CA ILE A 373 -22.93 26.07 -12.11
C ILE A 373 -23.17 25.73 -10.64
N THR A 374 -24.20 24.91 -10.36
CA THR A 374 -24.59 24.53 -8.99
C THR A 374 -23.85 23.29 -8.52
N ALA A 375 -23.77 22.27 -9.38
CA ALA A 375 -22.97 21.07 -9.17
C ALA A 375 -22.06 20.83 -10.38
N TYR A 376 -20.81 20.42 -10.16
CA TYR A 376 -19.87 20.08 -11.22
C TYR A 376 -19.39 18.63 -11.07
N ILE A 377 -19.47 17.85 -12.16
CA ILE A 377 -19.11 16.43 -12.18
C ILE A 377 -17.76 16.26 -12.87
N VAL A 378 -16.85 15.53 -12.23
CA VAL A 378 -15.54 15.17 -12.76
C VAL A 378 -15.39 13.64 -12.73
N ILE A 379 -15.21 13.04 -13.90
CA ILE A 379 -15.00 11.60 -14.07
C ILE A 379 -13.56 11.31 -14.52
N THR A 380 -13.15 10.05 -14.43
CA THR A 380 -11.95 9.57 -15.14
C THR A 380 -12.37 9.12 -16.53
N SER A 381 -12.18 9.98 -17.52
CA SER A 381 -12.38 9.66 -18.93
C SER A 381 -11.61 10.65 -19.80
N ASP A 382 -11.52 10.33 -21.08
CA ASP A 382 -10.96 11.19 -22.12
C ASP A 382 -12.00 11.34 -23.26
N PRO A 383 -11.71 12.09 -24.33
CA PRO A 383 -12.65 12.27 -25.43
C PRO A 383 -13.00 11.01 -26.23
N HIS A 384 -12.32 9.91 -25.96
CA HIS A 384 -12.41 8.66 -26.70
C HIS A 384 -12.93 7.50 -25.84
N GLN A 385 -13.34 7.79 -24.60
CA GLN A 385 -13.87 6.83 -23.64
C GLN A 385 -12.89 5.68 -23.40
N SER A 386 -11.60 6.03 -23.34
CA SER A 386 -10.51 5.11 -23.01
C SER A 386 -10.60 4.66 -21.55
N GLU A 387 -10.25 3.40 -21.29
CA GLU A 387 -10.17 2.88 -19.91
C GLU A 387 -8.99 3.49 -19.14
N TYR A 388 -7.81 3.46 -19.77
CA TYR A 388 -6.64 4.19 -19.33
C TYR A 388 -6.60 5.53 -20.05
N VAL A 389 -6.29 6.60 -19.32
CA VAL A 389 -6.24 7.95 -19.88
C VAL A 389 -4.84 8.52 -19.79
N ALA A 390 -4.45 9.33 -20.78
CA ALA A 390 -3.23 10.12 -20.72
C ALA A 390 -3.26 11.05 -19.49
N ASP A 391 -2.08 11.42 -18.97
CA ASP A 391 -1.97 12.26 -17.77
C ASP A 391 -2.72 13.59 -17.90
N HIS A 392 -2.83 14.12 -19.12
CA HIS A 392 -3.63 15.30 -19.46
C HIS A 392 -5.10 15.21 -19.01
N TYR A 393 -5.69 14.01 -18.99
CA TYR A 393 -7.10 13.78 -18.66
C TYR A 393 -7.31 13.26 -17.22
N LYS A 394 -6.27 13.21 -16.39
CA LYS A 394 -6.38 12.80 -14.97
C LYS A 394 -6.96 13.90 -14.06
N GLY A 395 -7.98 14.62 -14.53
CA GLY A 395 -8.60 15.75 -13.82
C GLY A 395 -9.17 15.36 -12.44
N ARG A 396 -9.80 14.18 -12.34
CA ARG A 396 -10.29 13.64 -11.05
C ARG A 396 -9.17 13.45 -10.04
N VAL A 397 -8.02 12.91 -10.46
CA VAL A 397 -6.84 12.74 -9.59
C VAL A 397 -6.34 14.12 -9.14
N TRP A 398 -6.23 15.07 -10.07
CA TRP A 398 -5.73 16.40 -9.76
C TRP A 398 -6.63 17.16 -8.78
N ILE A 399 -7.95 17.12 -8.96
CA ILE A 399 -8.89 17.90 -8.14
C ILE A 399 -9.13 17.31 -6.74
N SER A 400 -8.99 15.99 -6.59
CA SER A 400 -9.30 15.28 -5.33
C SER A 400 -8.09 14.72 -4.58
N GLY A 401 -6.96 14.51 -5.26
CA GLY A 401 -5.82 13.77 -4.74
C GLY A 401 -5.98 12.25 -4.76
N PHE A 402 -7.16 11.73 -5.13
CA PHE A 402 -7.43 10.30 -5.19
C PHE A 402 -6.88 9.65 -6.48
N THR A 403 -5.98 8.68 -6.32
CA THR A 403 -5.20 8.10 -7.42
C THR A 403 -5.74 6.77 -7.97
N GLY A 404 -6.76 6.17 -7.37
CA GLY A 404 -7.34 4.89 -7.82
C GLY A 404 -7.90 4.94 -9.24
N SER A 405 -7.94 3.83 -9.99
CA SER A 405 -8.34 3.91 -11.42
C SER A 405 -9.80 4.32 -11.64
N ALA A 406 -10.71 4.05 -10.69
CA ALA A 406 -12.14 4.33 -10.83
C ALA A 406 -12.66 5.29 -9.78
N GLY A 407 -13.42 6.31 -10.22
CA GLY A 407 -14.17 7.16 -9.32
C GLY A 407 -14.82 8.35 -10.01
N THR A 408 -15.83 8.92 -9.34
CA THR A 408 -16.58 10.10 -9.79
C THR A 408 -16.53 11.14 -8.69
N VAL A 409 -16.16 12.36 -9.02
CA VAL A 409 -16.22 13.50 -8.11
C VAL A 409 -17.44 14.34 -8.46
N VAL A 410 -18.20 14.75 -7.44
CA VAL A 410 -19.20 15.81 -7.56
C VAL A 410 -18.86 16.90 -6.55
N VAL A 411 -18.81 18.13 -7.04
CA VAL A 411 -18.57 19.33 -6.22
C VAL A 411 -19.80 20.22 -6.29
N THR A 412 -20.26 20.71 -5.14
CA THR A 412 -21.21 21.82 -5.01
C THR A 412 -20.55 22.97 -4.25
N GLN A 413 -21.29 24.05 -4.00
CA GLN A 413 -20.77 25.16 -3.17
C GLN A 413 -20.44 24.73 -1.74
N ASP A 414 -21.15 23.73 -1.22
CA ASP A 414 -21.06 23.32 0.20
C ASP A 414 -20.41 21.95 0.39
N GLU A 415 -20.49 21.05 -0.62
CA GLU A 415 -20.01 19.68 -0.50
C GLU A 415 -19.03 19.31 -1.63
N ALA A 416 -18.15 18.36 -1.35
CA ALA A 416 -17.29 17.72 -2.33
C ALA A 416 -17.26 16.23 -2.00
N ILE A 417 -17.66 15.38 -2.94
CA ILE A 417 -17.85 13.96 -2.69
C ILE A 417 -17.18 13.17 -3.81
N LEU A 418 -16.42 12.14 -3.42
CA LEU A 418 -15.85 11.13 -4.30
C LEU A 418 -16.62 9.81 -4.13
N TRP A 419 -17.17 9.29 -5.21
CA TRP A 419 -17.67 7.92 -5.29
C TRP A 419 -16.57 7.02 -5.86
N THR A 420 -16.31 5.88 -5.22
CA THR A 420 -15.43 4.84 -5.75
C THR A 420 -15.94 3.47 -5.32
N ASP A 421 -15.44 2.40 -5.92
CA ASP A 421 -15.86 1.02 -5.65
C ASP A 421 -14.93 0.31 -4.64
N GLY A 422 -15.29 -0.93 -4.28
CA GLY A 422 -14.65 -1.71 -3.23
C GLY A 422 -13.14 -1.90 -3.38
N ARG A 423 -12.60 -1.77 -4.60
CA ARG A 423 -11.16 -1.85 -4.85
C ARG A 423 -10.39 -0.74 -4.14
N TYR A 424 -11.03 0.40 -3.89
CA TYR A 424 -10.36 1.64 -3.50
C TYR A 424 -10.83 2.22 -2.17
N PHE A 425 -11.64 1.53 -1.38
CA PHE A 425 -12.14 2.11 -0.12
C PHE A 425 -11.02 2.50 0.85
N ILE A 426 -10.05 1.60 1.08
CA ILE A 426 -8.94 1.84 2.00
C ILE A 426 -8.01 2.93 1.45
N GLN A 427 -7.69 2.84 0.16
CA GLN A 427 -6.87 3.83 -0.53
C GLN A 427 -7.52 5.22 -0.48
N GLY A 428 -8.81 5.31 -0.82
CA GLY A 428 -9.56 6.56 -0.84
C GLY A 428 -9.68 7.20 0.54
N GLU A 429 -9.97 6.43 1.59
CA GLU A 429 -9.99 6.96 2.97
C GLU A 429 -8.64 7.56 3.38
N LYS A 430 -7.54 6.91 2.98
CA LYS A 430 -6.18 7.37 3.29
C LYS A 430 -5.79 8.60 2.47
N GLU A 431 -6.07 8.61 1.17
CA GLU A 431 -5.68 9.69 0.26
C GLU A 431 -6.50 10.97 0.45
N LEU A 432 -7.78 10.84 0.82
CA LEU A 432 -8.65 11.99 1.09
C LEU A 432 -8.46 12.58 2.49
N GLN A 433 -7.65 11.95 3.35
CA GLN A 433 -7.48 12.35 4.74
C GLN A 433 -7.00 13.82 4.85
N GLY A 434 -7.77 14.65 5.57
CA GLY A 434 -7.48 16.07 5.77
C GLY A 434 -8.02 16.99 4.67
N SER A 435 -8.53 16.44 3.57
CA SER A 435 -9.27 17.21 2.55
C SER A 435 -10.74 17.41 2.95
N GLU A 436 -11.42 18.33 2.27
CA GLU A 436 -12.87 18.54 2.40
C GLU A 436 -13.72 17.43 1.72
N TYR A 437 -13.09 16.51 0.98
CA TYR A 437 -13.81 15.47 0.26
C TYR A 437 -14.35 14.39 1.20
N LYS A 438 -15.63 14.06 1.04
CA LYS A 438 -16.24 12.85 1.60
C LYS A 438 -16.09 11.70 0.60
N MET A 439 -15.95 10.48 1.11
CA MET A 439 -15.94 9.28 0.27
C MET A 439 -17.27 8.52 0.38
N TYR A 440 -17.90 8.24 -0.76
CA TYR A 440 -19.09 7.40 -0.87
C TYR A 440 -18.72 6.06 -1.50
N LYS A 441 -19.20 4.97 -0.89
CA LYS A 441 -18.79 3.60 -1.22
C LYS A 441 -19.81 2.95 -2.17
N ILE A 442 -19.47 2.82 -3.46
CA ILE A 442 -20.34 2.20 -4.46
C ILE A 442 -20.60 0.73 -4.10
N GLY A 443 -21.85 0.28 -4.24
CA GLY A 443 -22.25 -1.11 -4.01
C GLY A 443 -22.42 -1.48 -2.53
N ILE A 444 -22.18 -0.55 -1.60
CA ILE A 444 -22.43 -0.74 -0.18
C ILE A 444 -23.81 -0.18 0.17
N PRO A 445 -24.71 -0.98 0.80
CA PRO A 445 -26.01 -0.49 1.25
C PRO A 445 -25.90 0.78 2.11
N GLY A 446 -26.72 1.77 1.82
CA GLY A 446 -26.76 3.05 2.55
C GLY A 446 -26.01 4.21 1.88
N PHE A 447 -25.21 3.96 0.83
CA PHE A 447 -24.62 5.03 0.03
C PHE A 447 -25.41 5.21 -1.28
N PRO A 448 -25.98 6.41 -1.55
CA PRO A 448 -26.62 6.67 -2.84
C PRO A 448 -25.56 6.77 -3.95
N SER A 449 -25.94 6.43 -5.18
CA SER A 449 -25.17 6.78 -6.37
C SER A 449 -25.06 8.30 -6.52
N TYR A 450 -24.09 8.78 -7.31
CA TYR A 450 -23.93 10.22 -7.53
C TYR A 450 -25.17 10.85 -8.17
N ILE A 451 -25.87 10.12 -9.05
CA ILE A 451 -27.12 10.57 -9.68
C ILE A 451 -28.24 10.68 -8.65
N GLU A 452 -28.43 9.66 -7.80
CA GLU A 452 -29.44 9.70 -6.72
C GLU A 452 -29.14 10.85 -5.76
N TRP A 453 -27.88 11.02 -5.35
CA TRP A 453 -27.47 12.11 -4.48
C TRP A 453 -27.74 13.49 -5.12
N LEU A 454 -27.40 13.67 -6.40
CA LEU A 454 -27.72 14.91 -7.12
C LEU A 454 -29.25 15.15 -7.20
N LYS A 455 -30.04 14.10 -7.43
CA LYS A 455 -31.52 14.19 -7.44
C LYS A 455 -32.07 14.58 -6.07
N GLU A 456 -31.45 14.18 -4.97
CA GLU A 456 -31.89 14.56 -3.63
C GLU A 456 -31.49 16.00 -3.27
N ASN A 457 -30.33 16.47 -3.74
CA ASN A 457 -29.73 17.72 -3.30
C ASN A 457 -29.99 18.93 -4.22
N LEU A 458 -30.27 18.72 -5.51
CA LEU A 458 -30.58 19.80 -6.45
C LEU A 458 -32.06 20.14 -6.51
N LYS A 459 -32.37 21.42 -6.75
CA LYS A 459 -33.72 22.00 -6.84
C LYS A 459 -34.03 22.40 -8.28
N ASP A 460 -35.30 22.72 -8.54
CA ASP A 460 -35.70 23.26 -9.84
C ASP A 460 -34.99 24.59 -10.13
N GLY A 461 -34.45 24.72 -11.35
CA GLY A 461 -33.67 25.86 -11.78
C GLY A 461 -32.15 25.75 -11.50
N ASP A 462 -31.72 24.75 -10.72
CA ASP A 462 -30.30 24.48 -10.51
C ASP A 462 -29.64 23.93 -11.79
N SER A 463 -28.31 23.90 -11.77
CA SER A 463 -27.49 23.53 -12.92
C SER A 463 -26.45 22.46 -12.60
N ILE A 464 -26.27 21.52 -13.53
CA ILE A 464 -25.21 20.52 -13.51
C ILE A 464 -24.22 20.84 -14.62
N GLY A 465 -22.96 21.09 -14.25
CA GLY A 465 -21.86 21.29 -15.17
C GLY A 465 -20.96 20.07 -15.29
N PHE A 466 -20.39 19.86 -16.48
CA PHE A 466 -19.35 18.87 -16.75
C PHE A 466 -18.61 19.25 -18.05
N ASP A 467 -17.47 18.63 -18.32
CA ASP A 467 -16.78 18.78 -19.61
C ASP A 467 -17.41 17.86 -20.66
N GLY A 468 -18.12 18.43 -21.64
CA GLY A 468 -18.74 17.69 -22.74
C GLY A 468 -17.74 16.98 -23.66
N LYS A 469 -16.44 17.29 -23.59
CA LYS A 469 -15.42 16.55 -24.33
C LYS A 469 -15.17 15.16 -23.75
N VAL A 470 -15.34 14.92 -22.44
CA VAL A 470 -15.02 13.63 -21.80
C VAL A 470 -16.23 12.80 -21.41
N PHE A 471 -17.43 13.36 -21.49
CA PHE A 471 -18.68 12.61 -21.28
C PHE A 471 -19.20 12.03 -22.59
N SER A 472 -19.54 10.74 -22.59
CA SER A 472 -20.20 10.12 -23.75
C SER A 472 -21.63 10.63 -23.93
N GLN A 473 -22.13 10.62 -25.16
CA GLN A 473 -23.51 11.04 -25.44
C GLN A 473 -24.53 10.17 -24.66
N SER A 474 -24.27 8.86 -24.51
CA SER A 474 -25.11 7.95 -23.73
C SER A 474 -25.14 8.32 -22.24
N GLN A 475 -23.99 8.69 -21.66
CA GLN A 475 -23.93 9.15 -20.26
C GLN A 475 -24.74 10.44 -20.05
N VAL A 476 -24.66 11.39 -20.99
CA VAL A 476 -25.43 12.64 -20.93
C VAL A 476 -26.92 12.37 -21.06
N GLU A 477 -27.35 11.54 -22.03
CA GLU A 477 -28.77 11.17 -22.19
C GLU A 477 -29.33 10.48 -20.95
N ASN A 478 -28.55 9.59 -20.33
CA ASN A 478 -28.95 8.95 -19.08
C ASN A 478 -29.11 9.98 -17.95
N LEU A 479 -28.19 10.93 -17.84
CA LEU A 479 -28.29 12.00 -16.86
C LEU A 479 -29.52 12.88 -17.12
N GLU A 480 -29.72 13.37 -18.34
CA GLU A 480 -30.89 14.16 -18.75
C GLU A 480 -32.21 13.44 -18.44
N LYS A 481 -32.28 12.12 -18.73
CA LYS A 481 -33.44 11.27 -18.45
C LYS A 481 -33.74 11.16 -16.95
N GLU A 482 -32.70 11.01 -16.11
CA GLU A 482 -32.86 10.89 -14.66
C GLU A 482 -33.39 12.17 -13.99
N PHE A 483 -33.19 13.32 -14.64
CA PHE A 483 -33.66 14.63 -14.17
C PHE A 483 -34.92 15.14 -14.89
N VAL A 484 -35.60 14.35 -15.73
CA VAL A 484 -36.78 14.81 -16.52
C VAL A 484 -37.90 15.44 -15.67
N LYS A 485 -38.02 15.07 -14.39
CA LYS A 485 -39.03 15.60 -13.45
C LYS A 485 -38.62 16.91 -12.78
N LYS A 486 -37.37 17.36 -12.97
CA LYS A 486 -36.82 18.59 -12.40
C LYS A 486 -36.32 19.49 -13.52
N ASN A 487 -36.51 20.79 -13.38
CA ASN A 487 -36.03 21.75 -14.38
C ASN A 487 -34.53 22.06 -14.18
N ILE A 488 -33.66 21.06 -14.41
CA ILE A 488 -32.21 21.20 -14.28
C ILE A 488 -31.58 21.67 -15.59
N LYS A 489 -30.68 22.65 -15.52
CA LYS A 489 -29.87 23.10 -16.66
C LYS A 489 -28.57 22.32 -16.76
N PHE A 490 -28.32 21.65 -17.87
CA PHE A 490 -27.04 21.01 -18.15
C PHE A 490 -26.09 21.98 -18.85
N ILE A 491 -24.84 22.09 -18.37
CA ILE A 491 -23.80 22.97 -18.90
C ILE A 491 -22.58 22.11 -19.25
N ASP A 492 -22.41 21.80 -20.54
CA ASP A 492 -21.41 20.86 -21.05
C ASP A 492 -20.25 21.55 -21.81
N GLU A 493 -20.08 22.86 -21.61
CA GLU A 493 -19.21 23.74 -22.42
C GLU A 493 -17.81 23.94 -21.82
N TYR A 494 -17.63 23.68 -20.51
CA TYR A 494 -16.44 24.12 -19.77
C TYR A 494 -15.69 22.94 -19.13
N ASP A 495 -14.39 22.86 -19.41
CA ASP A 495 -13.42 22.09 -18.62
C ASP A 495 -12.88 22.97 -17.48
N LEU A 496 -13.66 23.10 -16.41
CA LEU A 496 -13.29 23.95 -15.26
C LEU A 496 -12.05 23.45 -14.53
N VAL A 497 -11.80 22.13 -14.54
CA VAL A 497 -10.59 21.56 -13.95
C VAL A 497 -9.38 21.93 -14.79
N GLY A 498 -9.47 21.80 -16.11
CA GLY A 498 -8.45 22.23 -17.05
C GLY A 498 -8.14 23.72 -16.98
N GLU A 499 -9.14 24.59 -16.79
CA GLU A 499 -8.95 26.04 -16.61
C GLU A 499 -8.12 26.39 -15.35
N LEU A 500 -8.14 25.54 -14.32
CA LEU A 500 -7.40 25.73 -13.07
C LEU A 500 -6.04 25.05 -13.04
N TRP A 501 -5.80 24.10 -13.95
CA TRP A 501 -4.61 23.26 -13.94
C TRP A 501 -3.46 23.95 -14.70
N GLU A 502 -2.78 24.89 -14.02
CA GLU A 502 -1.69 25.70 -14.62
C GLU A 502 -0.56 24.85 -15.21
N ASP A 503 -0.19 23.75 -14.54
CA ASP A 503 0.87 22.82 -14.94
C ASP A 503 0.33 21.54 -15.60
N ARG A 504 -0.82 21.64 -16.31
CA ARG A 504 -1.44 20.50 -16.98
C ARG A 504 -0.48 19.84 -17.97
N PRO A 505 -0.26 18.51 -17.89
CA PRO A 505 0.57 17.80 -18.86
C PRO A 505 0.06 18.02 -20.29
N PRO A 506 0.94 18.22 -21.29
CA PRO A 506 0.51 18.33 -22.67
C PRO A 506 -0.07 17.00 -23.16
N LEU A 507 -0.87 17.06 -24.22
CA LEU A 507 -1.28 15.84 -24.92
C LEU A 507 -0.05 15.12 -25.49
N PRO A 508 -0.05 13.78 -25.49
CA PRO A 508 1.03 13.00 -26.04
C PRO A 508 1.13 13.24 -27.56
N LYS A 509 2.38 13.30 -28.04
CA LYS A 509 2.76 13.50 -29.45
C LYS A 509 3.63 12.35 -29.95
N LYS A 510 3.28 11.11 -29.60
CA LYS A 510 4.05 9.94 -30.04
C LYS A 510 3.73 9.67 -31.51
N GLU A 511 4.75 9.31 -32.29
CA GLU A 511 4.56 8.97 -33.70
C GLU A 511 3.74 7.68 -33.84
N ALA A 512 2.88 7.67 -34.85
CA ALA A 512 2.18 6.47 -35.29
C ALA A 512 3.14 5.56 -36.07
N PHE A 513 2.85 4.27 -36.07
CA PHE A 513 3.55 3.27 -36.88
C PHE A 513 2.58 2.29 -37.53
N ILE A 514 3.01 1.68 -38.63
CA ILE A 514 2.20 0.74 -39.41
C ILE A 514 2.21 -0.63 -38.75
N HIS A 515 1.03 -1.23 -38.62
CA HIS A 515 0.88 -2.64 -38.26
C HIS A 515 0.77 -3.45 -39.56
N GLU A 516 1.91 -4.01 -40.00
CA GLU A 516 2.03 -4.65 -41.31
C GLU A 516 1.05 -5.80 -41.53
N ILE A 517 0.68 -6.04 -42.80
CA ILE A 517 -0.29 -7.08 -43.18
C ILE A 517 0.11 -8.51 -42.77
N LYS A 518 1.43 -8.78 -42.62
CA LYS A 518 1.93 -10.07 -42.11
C LYS A 518 1.45 -10.35 -40.67
N TYR A 519 1.18 -9.30 -39.91
CA TYR A 519 0.62 -9.39 -38.57
C TYR A 519 -0.90 -9.32 -38.60
N THR A 520 -1.49 -8.37 -39.34
CA THR A 520 -2.94 -8.12 -39.28
C THR A 520 -3.78 -9.08 -40.10
N GLY A 521 -3.20 -9.76 -41.09
CA GLY A 521 -3.88 -10.67 -42.01
C GLY A 521 -4.86 -10.02 -42.98
N LYS A 522 -5.16 -8.72 -42.82
CA LYS A 522 -6.11 -7.98 -43.64
C LYS A 522 -5.69 -6.53 -43.80
N SER A 523 -5.71 -6.04 -45.03
CA SER A 523 -5.33 -4.66 -45.35
C SER A 523 -6.36 -3.64 -44.86
N THR A 524 -5.93 -2.38 -44.72
CA THR A 524 -6.79 -1.24 -44.37
C THR A 524 -7.93 -1.10 -45.37
N LYS A 525 -7.63 -1.23 -46.67
CA LYS A 525 -8.63 -1.15 -47.74
C LYS A 525 -9.74 -2.21 -47.58
N GLU A 526 -9.37 -3.46 -47.34
CA GLU A 526 -10.35 -4.54 -47.18
C GLU A 526 -11.20 -4.36 -45.90
N LYS A 527 -10.62 -3.81 -44.82
CA LYS A 527 -11.37 -3.50 -43.59
C LYS A 527 -12.39 -2.37 -43.83
N ILE A 528 -12.01 -1.32 -44.55
CA ILE A 528 -12.92 -0.24 -44.93
C ILE A 528 -14.05 -0.76 -45.82
N GLU A 529 -13.75 -1.65 -46.77
CA GLU A 529 -14.76 -2.29 -47.62
C GLU A 529 -15.77 -3.11 -46.81
N ASP A 530 -15.33 -3.86 -45.81
CA ASP A 530 -16.23 -4.58 -44.91
C ASP A 530 -17.10 -3.65 -44.05
N VAL A 531 -16.52 -2.57 -43.53
CA VAL A 531 -17.30 -1.53 -42.83
C VAL A 531 -18.38 -0.96 -43.74
N ARG A 532 -18.06 -0.67 -45.01
CA ARG A 532 -19.04 -0.16 -45.98
C ARG A 532 -20.16 -1.16 -46.28
N LYS A 533 -19.87 -2.47 -46.34
CA LYS A 533 -20.91 -3.51 -46.49
C LYS A 533 -21.87 -3.50 -45.30
N GLU A 534 -21.37 -3.35 -44.08
CA GLU A 534 -22.24 -3.23 -42.90
C GLU A 534 -23.02 -1.91 -42.89
N MET A 535 -22.42 -0.80 -43.33
CA MET A 535 -23.13 0.47 -43.52
C MET A 535 -24.27 0.35 -44.55
N GLU A 536 -24.08 -0.39 -45.64
CA GLU A 536 -25.08 -0.61 -46.67
C GLU A 536 -26.31 -1.36 -46.14
N LYS A 537 -26.11 -2.37 -45.28
CA LYS A 537 -27.22 -3.09 -44.61
C LYS A 537 -28.11 -2.18 -43.78
N GLU A 538 -27.51 -1.16 -43.15
CA GLU A 538 -28.23 -0.14 -42.36
C GLU A 538 -28.71 1.05 -43.23
N ASN A 539 -28.37 1.05 -44.52
CA ASN A 539 -28.57 2.15 -45.46
C ASN A 539 -28.04 3.48 -44.88
N ALA A 540 -26.84 3.46 -44.32
CA ALA A 540 -26.16 4.61 -43.73
C ALA A 540 -25.25 5.34 -44.73
N ASP A 541 -25.06 6.64 -44.54
CA ASP A 541 -24.19 7.48 -45.36
C ASP A 541 -22.82 7.67 -44.73
N TYR A 542 -22.79 7.77 -43.40
CA TYR A 542 -21.58 7.97 -42.61
C TYR A 542 -21.53 7.02 -41.40
N PHE A 543 -20.32 6.62 -41.03
CA PHE A 543 -20.00 5.94 -39.79
C PHE A 543 -18.94 6.73 -39.04
N LEU A 544 -19.27 7.18 -37.84
CA LEU A 544 -18.40 8.00 -36.99
C LEU A 544 -17.78 7.14 -35.88
N LEU A 545 -16.45 7.21 -35.76
CA LEU A 545 -15.65 6.51 -34.77
C LEU A 545 -14.92 7.48 -33.85
N GLY A 546 -14.98 7.22 -32.55
CA GLY A 546 -14.21 7.94 -31.52
C GLY A 546 -13.39 7.05 -30.61
N SER A 547 -13.66 5.75 -30.52
CA SER A 547 -12.82 4.80 -29.79
C SER A 547 -11.50 4.54 -30.52
N LEU A 548 -10.39 4.66 -29.80
CA LEU A 548 -9.05 4.67 -30.41
C LEU A 548 -8.60 3.30 -30.92
N ASP A 549 -9.04 2.22 -30.28
CA ASP A 549 -8.74 0.84 -30.66
C ASP A 549 -9.44 0.45 -31.97
N ASP A 550 -10.69 0.89 -32.16
CA ASP A 550 -11.43 0.74 -33.41
C ASP A 550 -10.72 1.45 -34.58
N ILE A 551 -10.24 2.67 -34.36
CA ILE A 551 -9.54 3.47 -35.38
C ILE A 551 -8.19 2.84 -35.72
N ALA A 552 -7.43 2.45 -34.70
CA ALA A 552 -6.15 1.75 -34.87
C ALA A 552 -6.32 0.43 -35.65
N TRP A 553 -7.36 -0.35 -35.34
CA TRP A 553 -7.67 -1.58 -36.07
C TRP A 553 -8.07 -1.32 -37.53
N LEU A 554 -8.95 -0.34 -37.77
CA LEU A 554 -9.49 -0.04 -39.10
C LEU A 554 -8.38 0.38 -40.07
N TYR A 555 -7.47 1.23 -39.60
CA TYR A 555 -6.40 1.79 -40.42
C TYR A 555 -5.07 1.05 -40.34
N ASN A 556 -4.97 -0.05 -39.59
CA ASN A 556 -3.72 -0.79 -39.37
C ASN A 556 -2.56 0.12 -38.95
N ILE A 557 -2.85 1.08 -38.07
CA ILE A 557 -1.85 1.92 -37.43
C ILE A 557 -1.88 1.69 -35.93
N ARG A 558 -0.76 1.96 -35.27
CA ARG A 558 -0.60 1.89 -33.82
C ARG A 558 0.14 3.12 -33.34
N GLY A 559 0.03 3.39 -32.05
CA GLY A 559 0.65 4.53 -31.40
C GLY A 559 1.03 4.23 -29.97
N ARG A 560 1.43 5.26 -29.24
CA ARG A 560 1.82 5.16 -27.82
C ARG A 560 1.29 6.35 -27.01
N ASP A 561 0.15 6.87 -27.42
CA ASP A 561 -0.45 8.04 -26.77
C ASP A 561 -1.06 7.67 -25.42
N ILE A 562 -1.64 6.48 -25.32
CA ILE A 562 -2.21 5.94 -24.08
C ILE A 562 -1.28 4.86 -23.56
N ALA A 563 -0.86 4.97 -22.30
CA ALA A 563 -0.02 3.94 -21.68
C ALA A 563 -0.71 2.57 -21.79
N TYR A 564 0.07 1.55 -22.10
CA TYR A 564 -0.37 0.16 -22.21
C TYR A 564 -1.29 -0.19 -23.39
N ASN A 565 -1.88 0.82 -24.05
CA ASN A 565 -2.83 0.66 -25.15
C ASN A 565 -2.21 1.26 -26.41
N PRO A 566 -1.79 0.46 -27.40
CA PRO A 566 -0.98 0.93 -28.52
C PRO A 566 -1.81 1.68 -29.58
N VAL A 567 -2.41 2.80 -29.19
CA VAL A 567 -3.37 3.57 -29.98
C VAL A 567 -2.91 5.01 -30.23
N VAL A 568 -3.55 5.68 -31.19
CA VAL A 568 -3.27 7.07 -31.58
C VAL A 568 -4.51 7.91 -31.32
N ILE A 569 -4.40 8.98 -30.53
CA ILE A 569 -5.52 9.91 -30.24
C ILE A 569 -6.02 10.52 -31.56
N SER A 570 -7.21 10.12 -31.97
CA SER A 570 -7.78 10.44 -33.29
C SER A 570 -9.30 10.20 -33.34
N TYR A 571 -9.96 10.75 -34.36
CA TYR A 571 -11.31 10.33 -34.78
C TYR A 571 -11.24 9.77 -36.19
N ALA A 572 -12.24 8.97 -36.57
CA ALA A 572 -12.39 8.53 -37.95
C ALA A 572 -13.82 8.66 -38.45
N ILE A 573 -13.97 8.94 -39.74
CA ILE A 573 -15.26 8.90 -40.42
C ILE A 573 -15.10 8.07 -41.68
N VAL A 574 -16.00 7.10 -41.88
CA VAL A 574 -16.12 6.36 -43.14
C VAL A 574 -17.40 6.81 -43.82
N SER A 575 -17.31 7.25 -45.07
CA SER A 575 -18.47 7.49 -45.93
C SER A 575 -18.61 6.34 -46.94
N LYS A 576 -19.66 6.41 -47.75
CA LYS A 576 -19.88 5.47 -48.87
C LYS A 576 -18.68 5.35 -49.81
N ASN A 577 -17.91 6.43 -50.01
CA ASN A 577 -16.84 6.48 -51.01
C ASN A 577 -15.46 6.85 -50.44
N GLU A 578 -15.41 7.57 -49.33
CA GLU A 578 -14.18 8.12 -48.74
C GLU A 578 -13.99 7.63 -47.29
N ALA A 579 -12.77 7.76 -46.77
CA ALA A 579 -12.43 7.46 -45.38
C ALA A 579 -11.48 8.54 -44.87
N TYR A 580 -11.71 9.02 -43.65
CA TYR A 580 -10.99 10.16 -43.08
C TYR A 580 -10.44 9.81 -41.70
N LEU A 581 -9.18 10.17 -41.46
CA LEU A 581 -8.52 10.14 -40.16
C LEU A 581 -8.28 11.57 -39.68
N PHE A 582 -8.86 11.93 -38.52
CA PHE A 582 -8.65 13.21 -37.87
C PHE A 582 -7.65 13.03 -36.72
N VAL A 583 -6.44 13.54 -36.89
CA VAL A 583 -5.31 13.30 -36.00
C VAL A 583 -4.41 14.53 -35.94
N ASP A 584 -3.62 14.66 -34.87
CA ASP A 584 -2.52 15.62 -34.89
C ASP A 584 -1.52 15.21 -35.97
N LYS A 585 -1.37 16.04 -37.00
CA LYS A 585 -0.53 15.75 -38.18
C LYS A 585 0.94 15.56 -37.82
N GLU A 586 1.40 16.12 -36.69
CA GLU A 586 2.77 15.89 -36.20
C GLU A 586 3.02 14.42 -35.79
N LYS A 587 1.98 13.63 -35.55
CA LYS A 587 2.10 12.20 -35.21
C LYS A 587 2.28 11.30 -36.44
N ILE A 588 2.00 11.83 -37.63
CA ILE A 588 2.02 11.05 -38.87
C ILE A 588 3.32 11.38 -39.61
N ASN A 589 4.26 10.44 -39.57
CA ASN A 589 5.48 10.55 -40.35
C ASN A 589 5.23 10.23 -41.84
N GLY A 590 6.22 10.48 -42.69
CA GLY A 590 6.07 10.34 -44.15
C GLY A 590 5.73 8.92 -44.62
N GLU A 591 6.21 7.89 -43.91
CA GLU A 591 5.90 6.49 -44.23
C GLU A 591 4.42 6.18 -43.96
N VAL A 592 3.92 6.55 -42.77
CA VAL A 592 2.51 6.35 -42.39
C VAL A 592 1.59 7.19 -43.28
N GLU A 593 1.99 8.43 -43.63
CA GLU A 593 1.20 9.28 -44.53
C GLU A 593 1.01 8.62 -45.90
N VAL A 594 2.10 8.12 -46.51
CA VAL A 594 2.04 7.43 -47.81
C VAL A 594 1.17 6.18 -47.70
N PHE A 595 1.38 5.35 -46.68
CA PHE A 595 0.60 4.14 -46.45
C PHE A 595 -0.90 4.41 -46.34
N LEU A 596 -1.31 5.41 -45.55
CA LEU A 596 -2.72 5.78 -45.38
C LEU A 596 -3.33 6.28 -46.70
N ARG A 597 -2.62 7.15 -47.43
CA ARG A 597 -3.08 7.68 -48.73
C ARG A 597 -3.23 6.58 -49.78
N GLU A 598 -2.28 5.66 -49.87
CA GLU A 598 -2.34 4.51 -50.78
C GLU A 598 -3.51 3.57 -50.45
N ASN A 599 -3.92 3.51 -49.19
CA ASN A 599 -5.10 2.77 -48.74
C ASN A 599 -6.40 3.59 -48.80
N GLY A 600 -6.39 4.79 -49.41
CA GLY A 600 -7.57 5.61 -49.63
C GLY A 600 -8.07 6.36 -48.39
N VAL A 601 -7.19 6.63 -47.43
CA VAL A 601 -7.50 7.38 -46.20
C VAL A 601 -6.98 8.81 -46.34
N GLU A 602 -7.88 9.78 -46.18
CA GLU A 602 -7.54 11.19 -46.13
C GLU A 602 -7.20 11.61 -44.69
N ILE A 603 -6.09 12.32 -44.50
CA ILE A 603 -5.61 12.77 -43.19
C ILE A 603 -5.97 14.25 -42.97
N ARG A 604 -6.67 14.53 -41.87
CA ARG A 604 -7.08 15.86 -41.42
C ARG A 604 -6.62 16.14 -40.00
N GLY A 605 -6.60 17.41 -39.61
CA GLY A 605 -6.28 17.82 -38.24
C GLY A 605 -7.33 17.32 -37.25
N TYR A 606 -6.90 16.99 -36.03
CA TYR A 606 -7.76 16.40 -34.98
C TYR A 606 -9.06 17.18 -34.74
N GLU A 607 -8.99 18.50 -34.60
CA GLU A 607 -10.16 19.36 -34.34
C GLU A 607 -11.02 19.60 -35.60
N GLU A 608 -10.52 19.30 -36.80
CA GLU A 608 -11.27 19.47 -38.07
C GLU A 608 -12.48 18.51 -38.16
N VAL A 609 -12.58 17.51 -37.27
CA VAL A 609 -13.74 16.60 -37.17
C VAL A 609 -15.05 17.36 -36.95
N ILE A 610 -15.01 18.45 -36.17
CA ILE A 610 -16.20 19.23 -35.84
C ILE A 610 -16.72 19.97 -37.07
N ASP A 611 -15.83 20.62 -37.80
CA ASP A 611 -16.20 21.38 -39.00
C ASP A 611 -16.63 20.43 -40.12
N PHE A 612 -16.00 19.26 -40.23
CA PHE A 612 -16.45 18.21 -41.14
C PHE A 612 -17.88 17.77 -40.83
N LEU A 613 -18.17 17.40 -39.57
CA LEU A 613 -19.49 16.94 -39.16
C LEU A 613 -20.58 17.99 -39.40
N LYS A 614 -20.30 19.27 -39.12
CA LYS A 614 -21.25 20.37 -39.41
C LYS A 614 -21.55 20.55 -40.89
N SER A 615 -20.66 20.08 -41.77
CA SER A 615 -20.77 20.25 -43.22
C SER A 615 -21.48 19.11 -43.95
N ILE A 616 -21.78 17.99 -43.28
CA ILE A 616 -22.46 16.85 -43.92
C ILE A 616 -23.90 17.21 -44.30
N ASP A 617 -24.46 16.52 -45.30
CA ASP A 617 -25.84 16.76 -45.74
C ASP A 617 -26.83 16.49 -44.58
N LYS A 618 -27.73 17.44 -44.35
CA LYS A 618 -28.73 17.40 -43.27
C LYS A 618 -29.67 16.20 -43.33
N ASN A 619 -29.84 15.57 -44.50
CA ASN A 619 -30.66 14.37 -44.66
C ASN A 619 -29.88 13.06 -44.50
N SER A 620 -28.58 13.13 -44.17
CA SER A 620 -27.72 11.96 -44.03
C SER A 620 -28.16 11.06 -42.87
N LYS A 621 -27.86 9.77 -43.01
CA LYS A 621 -27.94 8.78 -41.94
C LYS A 621 -26.54 8.50 -41.40
N VAL A 622 -26.37 8.68 -40.10
CA VAL A 622 -25.07 8.55 -39.43
C VAL A 622 -25.14 7.43 -38.40
N ILE A 623 -24.31 6.40 -38.57
CA ILE A 623 -24.08 5.38 -37.55
C ILE A 623 -23.15 5.96 -36.49
N VAL A 624 -23.59 5.89 -35.25
CA VAL A 624 -22.88 6.40 -34.07
C VAL A 624 -23.03 5.38 -32.95
N ASP A 625 -21.94 5.07 -32.27
CA ASP A 625 -22.00 4.46 -30.95
C ASP A 625 -22.01 5.56 -29.89
N LYS A 626 -23.19 5.85 -29.31
CA LYS A 626 -23.33 6.91 -28.30
C LYS A 626 -22.56 6.62 -27.02
N GLU A 627 -22.13 5.39 -26.76
CA GLU A 627 -21.28 5.06 -25.62
C GLU A 627 -19.81 5.41 -25.88
N ARG A 628 -19.40 5.52 -27.15
CA ARG A 628 -18.00 5.75 -27.59
C ARG A 628 -17.76 7.10 -28.26
N ILE A 629 -18.80 7.92 -28.40
CA ILE A 629 -18.71 9.29 -28.89
C ILE A 629 -19.05 10.26 -27.77
N ASN A 630 -18.15 11.21 -27.53
CA ASN A 630 -18.38 12.27 -26.57
C ASN A 630 -19.45 13.28 -27.02
N ARG A 631 -20.03 13.96 -26.04
CA ARG A 631 -21.10 14.94 -26.22
C ARG A 631 -20.71 16.08 -27.16
N TRP A 632 -19.46 16.54 -27.10
CA TRP A 632 -18.96 17.64 -27.93
C TRP A 632 -18.95 17.28 -29.42
N VAL A 633 -18.43 16.11 -29.79
CA VAL A 633 -18.45 15.62 -31.18
C VAL A 633 -19.86 15.29 -31.63
N TYR A 634 -20.68 14.66 -30.77
CA TYR A 634 -22.06 14.34 -31.11
C TYR A 634 -22.89 15.58 -31.49
N LYS A 635 -22.76 16.67 -30.73
CA LYS A 635 -23.44 17.96 -31.00
C LYS A 635 -23.01 18.63 -32.31
N ALA A 636 -21.90 18.21 -32.94
CA ALA A 636 -21.48 18.73 -34.24
C ALA A 636 -22.28 18.14 -35.41
N ILE A 637 -22.96 17.00 -35.20
CA ILE A 637 -23.83 16.40 -36.21
C ILE A 637 -25.08 17.28 -36.35
N PRO A 638 -25.50 17.67 -37.58
CA PRO A 638 -26.73 18.43 -37.78
C PRO A 638 -27.93 17.72 -37.15
N GLU A 639 -28.78 18.46 -36.43
CA GLU A 639 -29.94 17.89 -35.71
C GLU A 639 -30.94 17.21 -36.65
N GLU A 640 -30.96 17.58 -37.92
CA GLU A 640 -31.83 16.99 -38.94
C GLU A 640 -31.36 15.60 -39.41
N CYS A 641 -30.08 15.25 -39.18
CA CYS A 641 -29.53 13.96 -39.57
C CYS A 641 -30.19 12.81 -38.79
N LYS A 642 -30.42 11.69 -39.47
CA LYS A 642 -30.95 10.49 -38.81
C LYS A 642 -29.81 9.71 -38.15
N ILE A 643 -29.80 9.69 -36.82
CA ILE A 643 -28.84 8.89 -36.04
C ILE A 643 -29.29 7.42 -35.98
N ILE A 644 -28.36 6.52 -36.31
CA ILE A 644 -28.48 5.07 -36.11
C ILE A 644 -27.56 4.72 -34.94
N ASN A 645 -28.12 4.65 -33.73
CA ASN A 645 -27.36 4.30 -32.53
C ASN A 645 -27.12 2.79 -32.46
N LYS A 646 -25.88 2.33 -32.65
CA LYS A 646 -25.47 0.92 -32.54
C LYS A 646 -24.02 0.84 -32.07
N ALA A 647 -23.62 -0.30 -31.51
CA ALA A 647 -22.21 -0.59 -31.26
C ALA A 647 -21.40 -0.40 -32.55
N ASN A 648 -20.16 0.07 -32.41
CA ASN A 648 -19.27 0.29 -33.55
C ASN A 648 -19.16 -0.97 -34.41
N ILE A 649 -19.30 -0.82 -35.74
CA ILE A 649 -19.15 -1.91 -36.71
C ILE A 649 -17.79 -2.60 -36.53
N THR A 650 -16.74 -1.80 -36.37
CA THR A 650 -15.36 -2.27 -36.17
C THR A 650 -15.19 -3.06 -34.89
N THR A 651 -15.93 -2.76 -33.81
CA THR A 651 -15.87 -3.51 -32.55
C THR A 651 -16.31 -4.96 -32.75
N THR A 652 -17.41 -5.16 -33.48
CA THR A 652 -17.88 -6.51 -33.83
C THR A 652 -16.92 -7.23 -34.77
N LEU A 653 -16.40 -6.54 -35.78
CA LEU A 653 -15.48 -7.14 -36.76
C LEU A 653 -14.14 -7.55 -36.14
N LYS A 654 -13.55 -6.71 -35.28
CA LYS A 654 -12.24 -6.97 -34.66
C LYS A 654 -12.29 -7.97 -33.50
N ALA A 655 -13.48 -8.16 -32.91
CA ALA A 655 -13.66 -9.16 -31.85
C ALA A 655 -13.38 -10.58 -32.35
N ILE A 656 -13.66 -10.86 -33.62
CA ILE A 656 -13.41 -12.13 -34.30
C ILE A 656 -12.05 -12.08 -35.00
N LYS A 657 -11.05 -12.74 -34.42
CA LYS A 657 -9.69 -12.70 -34.94
C LYS A 657 -9.58 -13.61 -36.15
N ASN A 658 -8.91 -13.14 -37.20
CA ASN A 658 -8.65 -13.96 -38.37
C ASN A 658 -7.51 -14.97 -38.11
N PRO A 659 -7.32 -16.00 -38.95
CA PRO A 659 -6.32 -17.03 -38.70
C PRO A 659 -4.89 -16.53 -38.53
N ILE A 660 -4.51 -15.43 -39.20
CA ILE A 660 -3.18 -14.82 -39.07
C ILE A 660 -3.06 -14.14 -37.70
N GLU A 661 -4.07 -13.39 -37.27
CA GLU A 661 -4.11 -12.76 -35.94
C GLU A 661 -4.10 -13.81 -34.81
N ILE A 662 -4.75 -14.96 -34.98
CA ILE A 662 -4.74 -16.06 -34.01
C ILE A 662 -3.35 -16.69 -33.93
N GLU A 663 -2.73 -17.00 -35.07
CA GLU A 663 -1.41 -17.63 -35.09
C GLU A 663 -0.33 -16.71 -34.50
N ASN A 664 -0.38 -15.41 -34.82
CA ASN A 664 0.53 -14.45 -34.20
C ASN A 664 0.28 -14.32 -32.69
N GLN A 665 -0.97 -14.34 -32.22
CA GLN A 665 -1.23 -14.36 -30.77
C GLN A 665 -0.66 -15.61 -30.10
N LYS A 666 -0.76 -16.79 -30.72
CA LYS A 666 -0.10 -17.99 -30.22
C LYS A 666 1.41 -17.77 -30.04
N ASN A 667 2.06 -17.09 -30.98
CA ASN A 667 3.47 -16.70 -30.86
C ASN A 667 3.71 -15.70 -29.73
N ALA A 668 2.85 -14.69 -29.56
CA ALA A 668 2.95 -13.73 -28.45
C ALA A 668 2.86 -14.43 -27.08
N TYR A 669 1.92 -15.37 -26.91
CA TYR A 669 1.79 -16.12 -25.65
C TYR A 669 2.94 -17.10 -25.41
N ILE A 670 3.57 -17.65 -26.44
CA ILE A 670 4.81 -18.41 -26.28
C ILE A 670 5.93 -17.51 -25.75
N LYS A 671 6.14 -16.34 -26.36
CA LYS A 671 7.15 -15.36 -25.93
C LYS A 671 6.92 -14.92 -24.48
N ASP A 672 5.67 -14.58 -24.15
CA ASP A 672 5.32 -14.14 -22.81
C ASP A 672 5.41 -15.27 -21.76
N GLY A 673 5.06 -16.49 -22.16
CA GLY A 673 5.23 -17.69 -21.34
C GLY A 673 6.70 -17.97 -21.03
N VAL A 674 7.60 -17.80 -22.01
CA VAL A 674 9.06 -17.89 -21.78
C VAL A 674 9.53 -16.84 -20.78
N ALA A 675 9.06 -15.59 -20.89
CA ALA A 675 9.43 -14.53 -19.94
C ALA A 675 8.95 -14.84 -18.51
N LEU A 676 7.73 -15.36 -18.36
CA LEU A 676 7.18 -15.76 -17.06
C LEU A 676 7.92 -16.97 -16.46
N VAL A 677 8.25 -17.99 -17.26
CA VAL A 677 9.04 -19.14 -16.77
C VAL A 677 10.43 -18.71 -16.32
N LYS A 678 11.10 -17.84 -17.07
CA LYS A 678 12.38 -17.26 -16.66
C LYS A 678 12.26 -16.48 -15.35
N PHE A 679 11.19 -15.72 -15.21
CA PHE A 679 10.90 -14.96 -13.99
C PHE A 679 10.65 -15.87 -12.78
N PHE A 680 9.82 -16.91 -12.90
CA PHE A 680 9.54 -17.83 -11.82
C PHE A 680 10.77 -18.68 -11.44
N HIS A 681 11.52 -19.16 -12.43
CA HIS A 681 12.81 -19.78 -12.18
C HIS A 681 13.76 -18.84 -11.40
N TRP A 682 13.84 -17.56 -11.81
CA TRP A 682 14.64 -16.57 -11.07
C TRP A 682 14.13 -16.36 -9.64
N LEU A 683 12.82 -16.24 -9.45
CA LEU A 683 12.20 -16.01 -8.15
C LEU A 683 12.53 -17.17 -7.19
N ASP A 684 12.29 -18.41 -7.60
CA ASP A 684 12.57 -19.62 -6.81
C ASP A 684 14.05 -19.76 -6.43
N LYS A 685 14.97 -19.37 -7.32
CA LYS A 685 16.40 -19.46 -7.03
C LYS A 685 16.90 -18.39 -6.08
N ASN A 686 16.21 -17.27 -5.95
CA ASN A 686 16.70 -16.06 -5.29
C ASN A 686 15.92 -15.66 -4.05
N ILE A 687 14.68 -16.13 -3.90
CA ILE A 687 13.90 -15.90 -2.69
C ILE A 687 14.66 -16.40 -1.46
N GLY A 688 14.56 -15.65 -0.35
CA GLY A 688 15.32 -15.91 0.88
C GLY A 688 16.83 -15.65 0.82
N LYS A 689 17.41 -15.46 -0.38
CA LYS A 689 18.85 -15.21 -0.58
C LYS A 689 19.19 -13.75 -0.86
N ILE A 690 18.31 -13.06 -1.58
CA ILE A 690 18.39 -11.62 -1.83
C ILE A 690 17.07 -10.96 -1.44
N GLU A 691 17.10 -9.65 -1.22
CA GLU A 691 15.89 -8.87 -0.99
C GLU A 691 15.11 -8.77 -2.30
N ILE A 692 13.91 -9.34 -2.33
CA ILE A 692 12.97 -9.24 -3.44
C ILE A 692 11.71 -8.58 -2.89
N THR A 693 11.37 -7.43 -3.43
CA THR A 693 10.11 -6.72 -3.16
C THR A 693 9.15 -6.84 -4.34
N GLU A 694 7.86 -6.57 -4.13
CA GLU A 694 6.85 -6.51 -5.18
C GLU A 694 7.30 -5.63 -6.36
N MET A 695 7.80 -4.44 -6.08
CA MET A 695 8.30 -3.52 -7.11
C MET A 695 9.51 -4.09 -7.87
N SER A 696 10.48 -4.68 -7.18
CA SER A 696 11.63 -5.30 -7.87
C SER A 696 11.25 -6.56 -8.65
N ALA A 697 10.21 -7.29 -8.21
CA ALA A 697 9.72 -8.48 -8.88
C ALA A 697 9.04 -8.13 -10.21
N GLN A 698 8.16 -7.11 -10.24
CA GLN A 698 7.59 -6.61 -11.50
C GLN A 698 8.66 -6.05 -12.44
N GLU A 699 9.67 -5.33 -11.92
CA GLU A 699 10.78 -4.83 -12.73
C GLU A 699 11.56 -5.98 -13.35
N LYS A 700 11.80 -7.04 -12.58
CA LYS A 700 12.50 -8.22 -13.08
C LYS A 700 11.73 -8.97 -14.16
N LEU A 701 10.42 -9.11 -13.99
CA LEU A 701 9.56 -9.68 -15.03
C LEU A 701 9.56 -8.83 -16.31
N LEU A 702 9.55 -7.49 -16.16
CA LEU A 702 9.66 -6.57 -17.30
C LEU A 702 11.01 -6.72 -18.04
N GLU A 703 12.12 -6.98 -17.34
CA GLU A 703 13.41 -7.29 -17.97
C GLU A 703 13.28 -8.51 -18.88
N PHE A 704 12.71 -9.61 -18.40
CA PHE A 704 12.54 -10.83 -19.20
C PHE A 704 11.59 -10.65 -20.38
N ARG A 705 10.57 -9.80 -20.26
CA ARG A 705 9.70 -9.43 -21.40
C ARG A 705 10.44 -8.60 -22.46
N LYS A 706 11.29 -7.66 -22.03
CA LYS A 706 12.12 -6.85 -22.95
C LYS A 706 13.14 -7.68 -23.73
N GLU A 707 13.50 -8.87 -23.24
CA GLU A 707 14.33 -9.83 -24.00
C GLU A 707 13.57 -10.49 -25.16
N GLN A 708 12.24 -10.50 -25.14
CA GLN A 708 11.43 -11.16 -26.15
C GLN A 708 11.32 -10.32 -27.42
N GLU A 709 11.44 -10.99 -28.58
CA GLU A 709 11.35 -10.33 -29.88
C GLU A 709 9.99 -9.65 -30.09
N GLY A 710 10.02 -8.39 -30.49
CA GLY A 710 8.81 -7.63 -30.84
C GLY A 710 8.03 -7.09 -29.65
N PHE A 711 8.55 -7.19 -28.42
CA PHE A 711 7.99 -6.52 -27.24
C PHE A 711 7.99 -4.99 -27.41
N ILE A 712 6.88 -4.34 -27.06
CA ILE A 712 6.68 -2.90 -27.19
C ILE A 712 6.62 -2.25 -25.80
N GLU A 713 5.66 -2.68 -24.98
CA GLU A 713 5.44 -2.23 -23.61
C GLU A 713 4.52 -3.22 -22.87
N PRO A 714 4.35 -3.13 -21.54
CA PRO A 714 3.32 -3.90 -20.83
C PRO A 714 1.91 -3.62 -21.37
N SER A 715 1.00 -4.58 -21.29
CA SER A 715 -0.41 -4.40 -21.70
C SER A 715 -1.30 -3.78 -20.61
N PHE A 716 -0.78 -3.69 -19.37
CA PHE A 716 -1.32 -2.92 -18.25
C PHE A 716 -0.24 -2.78 -17.16
N GLY A 717 -0.54 -2.01 -16.09
CA GLY A 717 0.34 -1.91 -14.93
C GLY A 717 0.37 -3.23 -14.15
N THR A 718 1.52 -3.89 -14.11
CA THR A 718 1.69 -5.19 -13.44
C THR A 718 1.21 -5.16 -11.99
N ILE A 719 0.37 -6.13 -11.64
CA ILE A 719 -0.05 -6.38 -10.27
C ILE A 719 0.92 -7.42 -9.70
N SER A 720 1.89 -6.95 -8.93
CA SER A 720 2.81 -7.79 -8.17
C SER A 720 2.43 -7.68 -6.70
N ALA A 721 1.87 -8.75 -6.13
CA ALA A 721 1.17 -8.67 -4.85
C ALA A 721 1.51 -9.86 -3.94
N TYR A 722 2.01 -9.57 -2.75
CA TYR A 722 2.41 -10.55 -1.75
C TYR A 722 1.41 -10.64 -0.60
N LYS A 723 0.98 -11.87 -0.27
CA LYS A 723 0.04 -12.16 0.83
C LYS A 723 -1.19 -11.23 0.84
N ALA A 724 -1.35 -10.42 1.90
CA ALA A 724 -2.50 -9.57 2.11
C ALA A 724 -2.67 -8.52 0.99
N ASN A 725 -1.59 -8.12 0.32
CA ASN A 725 -1.68 -7.21 -0.81
C ASN A 725 -2.42 -7.85 -2.00
N ALA A 726 -2.29 -9.17 -2.19
CA ALA A 726 -2.98 -9.90 -3.25
C ALA A 726 -4.50 -9.94 -3.07
N ALA A 727 -5.02 -9.70 -1.85
CA ALA A 727 -6.46 -9.61 -1.61
C ALA A 727 -7.11 -8.37 -2.26
N MET A 728 -6.33 -7.43 -2.80
CA MET A 728 -6.83 -6.30 -3.58
C MET A 728 -6.69 -6.64 -5.07
N ALA A 729 -7.81 -6.94 -5.74
CA ALA A 729 -7.81 -7.42 -7.12
C ALA A 729 -7.08 -6.50 -8.13
N HIS A 730 -7.03 -5.18 -7.86
CA HIS A 730 -6.33 -4.16 -8.68
C HIS A 730 -5.20 -3.48 -7.87
N TYR A 731 -4.47 -4.23 -7.05
CA TYR A 731 -3.34 -3.71 -6.30
C TYR A 731 -2.25 -3.15 -7.24
N SER A 732 -1.67 -2.02 -6.87
CA SER A 732 -0.44 -1.53 -7.50
C SER A 732 0.57 -1.20 -6.42
N ALA A 733 1.75 -1.82 -6.50
CA ALA A 733 2.83 -1.59 -5.56
C ALA A 733 3.35 -0.15 -5.67
N SER A 734 3.54 0.50 -4.53
CA SER A 734 4.07 1.85 -4.40
C SER A 734 5.21 1.86 -3.39
N GLU A 735 6.02 2.93 -3.36
CA GLU A 735 7.07 3.09 -2.32
C GLU A 735 6.54 2.91 -0.88
N ASN A 736 5.25 3.16 -0.64
CA ASN A 736 4.63 3.04 0.67
C ASN A 736 3.97 1.68 0.95
N SER A 737 3.74 0.85 -0.07
CA SER A 737 3.06 -0.44 0.04
C SER A 737 3.92 -1.63 -0.40
N ASN A 738 5.08 -1.36 -0.99
CA ASN A 738 6.04 -2.33 -1.53
C ASN A 738 6.50 -3.34 -0.46
N ALA A 739 5.88 -4.52 -0.46
CA ALA A 739 6.21 -5.58 0.49
C ALA A 739 7.42 -6.39 0.00
N GLU A 740 8.25 -6.84 0.94
CA GLU A 740 9.27 -7.86 0.69
C GLU A 740 8.60 -9.24 0.57
N ILE A 741 8.90 -9.95 -0.52
CA ILE A 741 8.45 -11.32 -0.80
C ILE A 741 9.38 -12.27 -0.03
N LYS A 742 8.81 -12.98 0.95
CA LYS A 742 9.53 -13.93 1.81
C LYS A 742 9.16 -15.36 1.47
N GLU A 743 9.96 -16.31 1.95
CA GLU A 743 9.77 -17.76 1.77
C GLU A 743 8.57 -18.32 2.58
N GLU A 744 7.40 -17.70 2.44
CA GLU A 744 6.16 -18.08 3.11
C GLU A 744 4.94 -17.47 2.41
N GLY A 745 3.83 -18.21 2.35
CA GLY A 745 2.57 -17.75 1.77
C GLY A 745 2.56 -17.66 0.25
N PHE A 746 1.60 -16.90 -0.29
CA PHE A 746 1.44 -16.70 -1.72
C PHE A 746 2.06 -15.40 -2.24
N TYR A 747 2.56 -15.47 -3.46
CA TYR A 747 2.85 -14.35 -4.33
C TYR A 747 1.97 -14.43 -5.58
N LEU A 748 1.22 -13.37 -5.87
CA LEU A 748 0.41 -13.23 -7.06
C LEU A 748 1.10 -12.26 -8.02
N VAL A 749 1.24 -12.67 -9.27
CA VAL A 749 1.62 -11.79 -10.36
C VAL A 749 0.58 -11.85 -11.47
N ASP A 750 -0.02 -10.70 -11.77
CA ASP A 750 -0.86 -10.51 -12.93
C ASP A 750 -0.25 -9.45 -13.83
N SER A 751 -0.01 -9.84 -15.08
CA SER A 751 0.81 -9.06 -16.00
C SER A 751 0.67 -9.53 -17.45
N GLY A 752 0.92 -8.60 -18.38
CA GLY A 752 0.98 -8.91 -19.79
C GLY A 752 1.87 -7.96 -20.59
N GLY A 753 2.02 -8.24 -21.87
CA GLY A 753 2.84 -7.48 -22.81
C GLY A 753 2.10 -7.18 -24.12
N GLN A 754 2.46 -6.06 -24.73
CA GLN A 754 2.15 -5.70 -26.10
C GLN A 754 3.32 -6.15 -26.98
N TYR A 755 3.01 -6.95 -27.99
CA TYR A 755 3.94 -7.46 -28.99
C TYR A 755 3.42 -7.13 -30.38
N PHE A 756 4.29 -7.00 -31.38
CA PHE A 756 3.82 -6.93 -32.78
C PHE A 756 2.89 -8.09 -33.15
N ASP A 757 3.09 -9.25 -32.53
CA ASP A 757 2.29 -10.44 -32.74
C ASP A 757 0.99 -10.49 -31.91
N GLY A 758 0.73 -9.55 -31.00
CA GLY A 758 -0.51 -9.53 -30.21
C GLY A 758 -0.38 -8.95 -28.80
N THR A 759 -1.44 -9.09 -28.02
CA THR A 759 -1.53 -8.63 -26.62
C THR A 759 -1.66 -9.84 -25.71
N THR A 760 -0.89 -9.86 -24.61
CA THR A 760 -0.99 -10.92 -23.59
C THR A 760 -1.56 -10.41 -22.28
N ASP A 761 -2.16 -11.34 -21.53
CA ASP A 761 -2.67 -11.15 -20.19
C ASP A 761 -2.61 -12.49 -19.44
N ILE A 762 -1.86 -12.57 -18.34
CA ILE A 762 -1.62 -13.81 -17.61
C ILE A 762 -1.41 -13.52 -16.13
N THR A 763 -2.34 -14.03 -15.33
CA THR A 763 -2.17 -14.17 -13.88
C THR A 763 -1.69 -15.55 -13.43
N ARG A 764 -0.69 -15.58 -12.55
CA ARG A 764 -0.36 -16.76 -11.72
C ARG A 764 -0.26 -16.36 -10.25
N THR A 765 -0.74 -17.26 -9.40
CA THR A 765 -0.47 -17.24 -7.96
C THR A 765 0.44 -18.42 -7.64
N MET A 766 1.50 -18.18 -6.87
CA MET A 766 2.50 -19.20 -6.53
C MET A 766 2.75 -19.25 -5.03
N ALA A 767 2.91 -20.46 -4.51
CA ALA A 767 3.41 -20.72 -3.18
C ALA A 767 4.92 -20.44 -3.15
N VAL A 768 5.30 -19.35 -2.51
CA VAL A 768 6.71 -18.97 -2.38
C VAL A 768 7.35 -19.55 -1.12
N GLY A 769 6.63 -20.41 -0.41
CA GLY A 769 7.06 -21.13 0.80
C GLY A 769 5.87 -21.86 1.42
N PRO A 770 5.91 -22.19 2.73
CA PRO A 770 4.79 -22.86 3.39
C PRO A 770 3.49 -22.06 3.30
N ILE A 771 2.41 -22.74 2.93
CA ILE A 771 1.03 -22.22 2.88
C ILE A 771 0.11 -22.99 3.84
N THR A 772 -0.95 -22.33 4.30
CA THR A 772 -1.99 -22.89 5.16
C THR A 772 -2.95 -23.81 4.41
N ASP A 773 -3.71 -24.63 5.15
CA ASP A 773 -4.75 -25.50 4.56
C ASP A 773 -5.87 -24.68 3.90
N GLU A 774 -6.18 -23.50 4.44
CA GLU A 774 -7.17 -22.59 3.86
C GLU A 774 -6.69 -22.01 2.53
N GLU A 775 -5.46 -21.50 2.48
CA GLU A 775 -4.80 -21.02 1.26
C GLU A 775 -4.77 -22.08 0.17
N ARG A 776 -4.36 -23.31 0.53
CA ARG A 776 -4.32 -24.46 -0.38
C ARG A 776 -5.71 -24.84 -0.91
N ARG A 777 -6.71 -24.86 -0.03
CA ARG A 777 -8.10 -25.14 -0.41
C ARG A 777 -8.60 -24.09 -1.38
N ASP A 778 -8.42 -22.81 -1.08
CA ASP A 778 -8.91 -21.70 -1.90
C ASP A 778 -8.23 -21.65 -3.26
N PHE A 779 -6.92 -21.98 -3.32
CA PHE A 779 -6.19 -22.13 -4.57
C PHE A 779 -6.79 -23.25 -5.42
N THR A 780 -7.02 -24.40 -4.80
CA THR A 780 -7.56 -25.56 -5.50
C THR A 780 -8.98 -25.31 -6.01
N LEU A 781 -9.83 -24.62 -5.25
CA LEU A 781 -11.18 -24.26 -5.70
C LEU A 781 -11.15 -23.25 -6.87
N THR A 782 -10.23 -22.28 -6.83
CA THR A 782 -9.98 -21.35 -7.94
C THR A 782 -9.54 -22.11 -9.19
N LEU A 783 -8.60 -23.04 -9.06
CA LEU A 783 -8.13 -23.90 -10.16
C LEU A 783 -9.27 -24.75 -10.74
N LYS A 784 -10.12 -25.34 -9.90
CA LYS A 784 -11.31 -26.09 -10.38
C LYS A 784 -12.24 -25.19 -11.20
N GLY A 785 -12.39 -23.93 -10.81
CA GLY A 785 -13.15 -22.94 -11.57
C GLY A 785 -12.57 -22.72 -12.97
N LEU A 786 -11.25 -22.54 -13.05
CA LEU A 786 -10.52 -22.39 -14.31
C LEU A 786 -10.73 -23.62 -15.20
N ILE A 787 -10.46 -24.81 -14.67
CA ILE A 787 -10.56 -26.09 -15.41
C ILE A 787 -11.99 -26.30 -15.92
N ASN A 788 -13.00 -26.08 -15.07
CA ASN A 788 -14.40 -26.29 -15.44
C ASN A 788 -14.81 -25.46 -16.66
N LEU A 789 -14.37 -24.20 -16.71
CA LEU A 789 -14.71 -23.32 -17.82
C LEU A 789 -13.81 -23.57 -19.04
N SER A 790 -12.49 -23.75 -18.86
CA SER A 790 -11.57 -24.03 -19.97
C SER A 790 -11.89 -25.35 -20.68
N ASN A 791 -12.42 -26.35 -19.97
CA ASN A 791 -12.82 -27.64 -20.53
C ASN A 791 -14.30 -27.69 -20.97
N ALA A 792 -15.00 -26.56 -20.96
CA ALA A 792 -16.42 -26.51 -21.31
C ALA A 792 -16.65 -26.79 -22.80
N ARG A 793 -17.65 -27.64 -23.08
CA ARG A 793 -18.25 -27.82 -24.41
C ARG A 793 -19.67 -27.28 -24.36
N PHE A 794 -19.98 -26.32 -25.23
CA PHE A 794 -21.25 -25.60 -25.19
C PHE A 794 -21.87 -25.49 -26.59
N LEU A 795 -23.19 -25.31 -26.67
CA LEU A 795 -23.86 -25.15 -27.97
C LEU A 795 -23.57 -23.75 -28.55
N TYR A 796 -23.42 -23.68 -29.87
CA TYR A 796 -23.40 -22.42 -30.59
C TYR A 796 -24.65 -21.58 -30.25
N GLY A 797 -24.47 -20.27 -30.10
CA GLY A 797 -25.50 -19.35 -29.58
C GLY A 797 -25.40 -19.06 -28.08
N ALA A 798 -24.52 -19.75 -27.34
CA ALA A 798 -24.22 -19.39 -25.95
C ALA A 798 -23.50 -18.03 -25.86
N THR A 799 -23.80 -17.27 -24.81
CA THR A 799 -23.09 -16.03 -24.45
C THR A 799 -22.18 -16.28 -23.26
N GLY A 800 -21.17 -15.43 -23.05
CA GLY A 800 -20.28 -15.58 -21.90
C GLY A 800 -21.00 -15.52 -20.55
N HIS A 801 -22.13 -14.80 -20.46
CA HIS A 801 -22.96 -14.79 -19.25
C HIS A 801 -23.47 -16.19 -18.87
N SER A 802 -23.88 -16.99 -19.85
CA SER A 802 -24.38 -18.35 -19.61
C SER A 802 -23.32 -19.33 -19.13
N LEU A 803 -22.03 -19.02 -19.32
CA LEU A 803 -20.91 -19.87 -18.97
C LEU A 803 -20.18 -19.43 -17.68
N ASP A 804 -20.33 -18.18 -17.24
CA ASP A 804 -19.69 -17.63 -16.03
C ASP A 804 -19.89 -18.49 -14.78
N VAL A 805 -21.06 -19.11 -14.64
CA VAL A 805 -21.39 -19.99 -13.51
C VAL A 805 -20.45 -21.19 -13.40
N LEU A 806 -19.85 -21.67 -14.49
CA LEU A 806 -18.96 -22.85 -14.47
C LEU A 806 -17.69 -22.59 -13.65
N ALA A 807 -17.15 -21.38 -13.75
CA ALA A 807 -15.98 -20.97 -12.98
C ALA A 807 -16.32 -20.67 -11.51
N ARG A 808 -17.53 -20.16 -11.24
CA ARG A 808 -17.99 -19.83 -9.88
C ARG A 808 -18.48 -21.03 -9.09
N TYR A 809 -19.01 -22.04 -9.76
CA TYR A 809 -19.65 -23.19 -9.13
C TYR A 809 -18.83 -23.84 -8.00
N PRO A 810 -17.54 -24.20 -8.17
CA PRO A 810 -16.76 -24.81 -7.09
C PRO A 810 -16.58 -23.87 -5.88
N LEU A 811 -16.49 -22.57 -6.11
CA LEU A 811 -16.36 -21.56 -5.05
C LEU A 811 -17.69 -21.37 -4.30
N TRP A 812 -18.81 -21.29 -5.02
CA TRP A 812 -20.14 -21.16 -4.42
C TRP A 812 -20.51 -22.35 -3.53
N GLN A 813 -20.12 -23.57 -3.90
CA GLN A 813 -20.29 -24.74 -3.03
C GLN A 813 -19.54 -24.61 -1.70
N ALA A 814 -18.49 -23.81 -1.65
CA ALA A 814 -17.74 -23.49 -0.44
C ALA A 814 -18.19 -22.18 0.25
N GLY A 815 -19.22 -21.50 -0.27
CA GLY A 815 -19.66 -20.19 0.23
C GLY A 815 -18.72 -19.03 -0.10
N LEU A 816 -17.88 -19.18 -1.12
CA LEU A 816 -16.92 -18.17 -1.60
C LEU A 816 -17.39 -17.58 -2.94
N ASP A 817 -16.98 -16.35 -3.25
CA ASP A 817 -17.26 -15.67 -4.51
C ASP A 817 -16.23 -14.56 -4.77
N TYR A 818 -16.05 -14.13 -6.02
CA TYR A 818 -15.18 -13.02 -6.42
C TYR A 818 -15.96 -11.90 -7.10
N LYS A 819 -15.50 -10.65 -6.92
CA LYS A 819 -16.26 -9.42 -7.23
C LYS A 819 -15.90 -8.77 -8.58
N HIS A 820 -15.44 -9.57 -9.53
CA HIS A 820 -15.19 -9.18 -10.92
C HIS A 820 -15.78 -10.22 -11.89
N GLY A 821 -15.74 -9.94 -13.20
CA GLY A 821 -16.13 -10.91 -14.24
C GLY A 821 -15.19 -12.11 -14.26
N THR A 822 -15.64 -13.25 -14.79
CA THR A 822 -14.77 -14.42 -15.01
C THR A 822 -13.77 -14.20 -16.15
N GLY A 823 -14.06 -13.30 -17.08
CA GLY A 823 -13.11 -12.87 -18.10
C GLY A 823 -13.65 -11.85 -19.09
N HIS A 824 -12.77 -11.33 -19.93
CA HIS A 824 -13.01 -10.28 -20.91
C HIS A 824 -12.37 -10.67 -22.26
N GLY A 825 -12.82 -10.06 -23.35
CA GLY A 825 -12.11 -10.21 -24.62
C GLY A 825 -10.72 -9.57 -24.56
N VAL A 826 -9.80 -10.09 -25.37
CA VAL A 826 -8.42 -9.55 -25.50
C VAL A 826 -8.19 -9.08 -26.93
N GLY A 827 -7.66 -7.86 -27.07
CA GLY A 827 -7.37 -7.23 -28.36
C GLY A 827 -6.10 -7.77 -29.04
N TYR A 828 -5.97 -7.47 -30.33
CA TYR A 828 -4.80 -7.88 -31.13
C TYR A 828 -3.83 -6.71 -31.34
N LEU A 829 -2.79 -6.66 -30.48
CA LEU A 829 -1.93 -5.48 -30.30
C LEU A 829 -2.82 -4.24 -30.08
N LEU A 830 -3.73 -4.32 -29.12
CA LEU A 830 -4.73 -3.30 -28.80
C LEU A 830 -5.00 -3.35 -27.30
N ASN A 831 -6.17 -2.89 -26.86
CA ASN A 831 -6.54 -2.95 -25.46
C ASN A 831 -6.56 -4.40 -24.95
N VAL A 832 -5.99 -4.61 -23.77
CA VAL A 832 -6.05 -5.91 -23.09
C VAL A 832 -7.50 -6.27 -22.72
N HIS A 833 -8.30 -5.27 -22.36
CA HIS A 833 -9.75 -5.38 -22.20
C HIS A 833 -10.45 -4.93 -23.48
N GLU A 834 -10.90 -5.88 -24.29
CA GLU A 834 -11.57 -5.64 -25.56
C GLU A 834 -12.98 -6.24 -25.56
N GLY A 835 -13.99 -5.39 -25.79
CA GLY A 835 -15.36 -5.84 -26.03
C GLY A 835 -15.60 -6.35 -27.46
N PRO A 836 -16.81 -6.83 -27.78
CA PRO A 836 -18.01 -6.72 -26.97
C PRO A 836 -18.31 -7.98 -26.14
N HIS A 837 -17.67 -9.12 -26.42
CA HIS A 837 -17.85 -10.34 -25.63
C HIS A 837 -17.09 -10.25 -24.30
N ARG A 838 -17.66 -10.89 -23.27
CA ARG A 838 -17.06 -11.08 -21.94
C ARG A 838 -17.75 -12.25 -21.25
N ILE A 839 -17.09 -12.85 -20.26
CA ILE A 839 -17.65 -13.89 -19.40
C ILE A 839 -17.88 -13.27 -18.02
N ALA A 840 -19.12 -12.94 -17.70
CA ALA A 840 -19.45 -12.26 -16.45
C ALA A 840 -20.87 -12.59 -15.97
N SER A 841 -21.11 -12.45 -14.67
CA SER A 841 -22.45 -12.57 -14.07
C SER A 841 -23.40 -11.47 -14.55
N VAL A 842 -22.88 -10.32 -15.01
CA VAL A 842 -23.68 -9.26 -15.63
C VAL A 842 -24.08 -9.68 -17.05
N PRO A 843 -25.39 -9.75 -17.36
CA PRO A 843 -25.87 -10.18 -18.67
C PRO A 843 -25.21 -9.45 -19.84
N ASN A 844 -24.91 -10.22 -20.88
CA ASN A 844 -24.43 -9.77 -22.18
C ASN A 844 -25.06 -10.67 -23.24
N ASP A 845 -25.56 -10.08 -24.33
CA ASP A 845 -26.24 -10.77 -25.43
C ASP A 845 -25.30 -11.16 -26.59
N VAL A 846 -24.02 -10.83 -26.48
CA VAL A 846 -23.00 -11.23 -27.47
C VAL A 846 -22.74 -12.73 -27.44
N VAL A 847 -23.03 -13.39 -28.57
CA VAL A 847 -22.72 -14.81 -28.81
C VAL A 847 -21.21 -15.00 -28.89
N LEU A 848 -20.70 -16.08 -28.30
CA LEU A 848 -19.30 -16.48 -28.41
C LEU A 848 -19.06 -17.13 -29.78
N GLU A 849 -18.43 -16.38 -30.68
CA GLU A 849 -18.12 -16.77 -32.06
C GLU A 849 -16.71 -17.36 -32.18
N LYS A 850 -16.51 -18.25 -33.16
CA LYS A 850 -15.18 -18.80 -33.48
C LYS A 850 -14.19 -17.68 -33.74
N GLY A 851 -12.98 -17.77 -33.16
CA GLY A 851 -11.94 -16.76 -33.28
C GLY A 851 -12.04 -15.60 -32.27
N MET A 852 -13.07 -15.57 -31.42
CA MET A 852 -13.07 -14.67 -30.27
C MET A 852 -12.04 -15.14 -29.24
N VAL A 853 -11.16 -14.23 -28.83
CA VAL A 853 -10.14 -14.46 -27.78
C VAL A 853 -10.65 -13.85 -26.47
N VAL A 854 -10.59 -14.61 -25.38
CA VAL A 854 -11.18 -14.25 -24.08
C VAL A 854 -10.35 -14.78 -22.92
N SER A 855 -10.28 -14.03 -21.81
CA SER A 855 -9.68 -14.52 -20.56
C SER A 855 -10.62 -15.46 -19.80
N ILE A 856 -10.04 -16.32 -18.99
CA ILE A 856 -10.69 -17.10 -17.93
C ILE A 856 -9.82 -16.93 -16.68
N GLU A 857 -10.29 -16.14 -15.73
CA GLU A 857 -9.52 -15.62 -14.61
C GLU A 857 -10.28 -15.67 -13.27
N PRO A 858 -10.81 -16.83 -12.83
CA PRO A 858 -11.44 -16.92 -11.52
C PRO A 858 -10.46 -16.55 -10.39
N GLY A 859 -11.01 -16.12 -9.25
CA GLY A 859 -10.19 -15.78 -8.09
C GLY A 859 -10.88 -15.92 -6.74
N VAL A 860 -10.09 -15.75 -5.69
CA VAL A 860 -10.51 -15.65 -4.28
C VAL A 860 -9.70 -14.56 -3.62
N TYR A 861 -10.36 -13.65 -2.90
CA TYR A 861 -9.70 -12.53 -2.24
C TYR A 861 -10.18 -12.43 -0.79
N LYS A 862 -9.28 -12.69 0.16
CA LYS A 862 -9.55 -12.63 1.60
C LYS A 862 -8.75 -11.51 2.24
N GLU A 863 -9.44 -10.42 2.56
CA GLU A 863 -8.86 -9.20 3.13
C GLU A 863 -7.95 -9.52 4.34
N GLY A 864 -6.73 -8.96 4.33
CA GLY A 864 -5.75 -9.17 5.38
C GLY A 864 -5.04 -10.54 5.37
N SER A 865 -5.38 -11.44 4.44
CA SER A 865 -4.82 -12.79 4.34
C SER A 865 -4.10 -13.02 3.01
N HIS A 866 -4.84 -13.38 1.97
CA HIS A 866 -4.31 -13.73 0.66
C HIS A 866 -5.29 -13.39 -0.46
N GLY A 867 -4.77 -13.28 -1.68
CA GLY A 867 -5.57 -13.29 -2.89
C GLY A 867 -4.99 -14.28 -3.88
N ILE A 868 -5.87 -14.89 -4.64
CA ILE A 868 -5.55 -15.91 -5.63
C ILE A 868 -6.32 -15.54 -6.88
N ARG A 869 -5.61 -15.56 -8.01
CA ARG A 869 -6.19 -15.55 -9.35
C ARG A 869 -5.34 -16.46 -10.22
N ILE A 870 -6.00 -17.25 -11.05
CA ILE A 870 -5.33 -18.11 -12.04
C ILE A 870 -6.02 -17.83 -13.35
N GLU A 871 -5.25 -17.30 -14.29
CA GLU A 871 -5.79 -16.80 -15.54
C GLU A 871 -5.15 -17.46 -16.75
N ASN A 872 -6.00 -17.92 -17.66
CA ASN A 872 -5.58 -18.29 -18.99
C ASN A 872 -6.39 -17.56 -20.05
N ILE A 873 -5.77 -17.34 -21.19
CA ILE A 873 -6.41 -16.80 -22.37
C ILE A 873 -6.74 -17.95 -23.30
N VAL A 874 -7.96 -17.91 -23.83
CA VAL A 874 -8.48 -18.95 -24.71
C VAL A 874 -9.08 -18.33 -25.97
N VAL A 875 -9.09 -19.10 -27.06
CA VAL A 875 -9.83 -18.78 -28.27
C VAL A 875 -11.03 -19.71 -28.39
N VAL A 876 -12.18 -19.17 -28.80
CA VAL A 876 -13.38 -19.94 -29.10
C VAL A 876 -13.17 -20.68 -30.41
N GLU A 877 -13.38 -21.99 -30.39
CA GLU A 877 -13.24 -22.86 -31.54
C GLU A 877 -14.47 -23.74 -31.75
N GLU A 878 -14.68 -24.15 -32.99
CA GLU A 878 -15.65 -25.20 -33.29
C GLU A 878 -15.16 -26.54 -32.72
N ASP A 879 -16.12 -27.30 -32.19
CA ASP A 879 -15.93 -28.68 -31.76
C ASP A 879 -16.80 -29.60 -32.63
N ILE A 880 -17.32 -30.68 -32.07
CA ILE A 880 -18.18 -31.61 -32.80
C ILE A 880 -19.51 -30.98 -33.23
N LYS A 881 -20.00 -31.42 -34.39
CA LYS A 881 -21.38 -31.19 -34.82
C LYS A 881 -22.19 -32.47 -34.64
N THR A 882 -23.37 -32.34 -34.05
CA THR A 882 -24.30 -33.45 -33.81
C THR A 882 -25.73 -33.04 -34.22
N ASP A 883 -26.69 -33.95 -34.07
CA ASP A 883 -28.11 -33.65 -34.28
C ASP A 883 -28.66 -32.58 -33.30
N SER A 884 -27.96 -32.32 -32.20
CA SER A 884 -28.29 -31.24 -31.26
C SER A 884 -27.77 -29.86 -31.68
N GLY A 885 -26.92 -29.78 -32.72
CA GLY A 885 -26.32 -28.55 -33.22
C GLY A 885 -24.79 -28.58 -33.28
N GLN A 886 -24.22 -27.41 -33.59
CA GLN A 886 -22.78 -27.18 -33.52
C GLN A 886 -22.38 -26.96 -32.06
N PHE A 887 -21.46 -27.77 -31.54
CA PHE A 887 -20.81 -27.49 -30.27
C PHE A 887 -19.54 -26.67 -30.48
N MET A 888 -19.24 -25.85 -29.51
CA MET A 888 -18.07 -24.99 -29.41
C MET A 888 -17.23 -25.44 -28.22
N ARG A 889 -15.96 -25.08 -28.23
CA ARG A 889 -15.00 -25.31 -27.15
C ARG A 889 -14.05 -24.13 -27.01
N PHE A 890 -13.28 -24.13 -25.94
CA PHE A 890 -12.15 -23.23 -25.78
C PHE A 890 -10.84 -23.96 -26.13
N GLU A 891 -9.92 -23.26 -26.79
CA GLU A 891 -8.53 -23.66 -27.01
C GLU A 891 -7.61 -22.70 -26.26
N VAL A 892 -6.75 -23.24 -25.39
CA VAL A 892 -5.85 -22.41 -24.57
C VAL A 892 -4.73 -21.82 -25.42
N LEU A 893 -4.48 -20.51 -25.25
CA LEU A 893 -3.40 -19.77 -25.89
C LEU A 893 -2.24 -19.51 -24.92
N SER A 894 -2.52 -19.32 -23.63
CA SER A 894 -1.52 -18.95 -22.62
C SER A 894 -0.89 -20.17 -21.94
N TYR A 895 0.42 -20.33 -22.13
CA TYR A 895 1.20 -21.47 -21.61
C TYR A 895 2.15 -21.00 -20.52
N VAL A 896 1.83 -21.30 -19.25
CA VAL A 896 2.65 -21.02 -18.07
C VAL A 896 2.29 -22.05 -17.00
N PRO A 897 3.25 -22.68 -16.30
CA PRO A 897 2.93 -23.68 -15.27
C PRO A 897 1.98 -23.11 -14.21
N ILE A 898 1.10 -23.98 -13.71
CA ILE A 898 0.23 -23.70 -12.57
C ILE A 898 0.87 -24.41 -11.39
N ASP A 899 1.14 -23.68 -10.33
CA ASP A 899 1.91 -24.15 -9.19
C ASP A 899 1.28 -25.41 -8.55
N LEU A 900 2.00 -26.53 -8.61
CA LEU A 900 1.57 -27.82 -8.08
C LEU A 900 1.64 -27.87 -6.55
N ASP A 901 2.55 -27.11 -5.94
CA ASP A 901 2.76 -27.07 -4.50
C ASP A 901 1.67 -26.27 -3.78
N ALA A 902 0.89 -25.49 -4.52
CA ALA A 902 -0.30 -24.78 -4.05
C ALA A 902 -1.59 -25.63 -4.04
N ILE A 903 -1.57 -26.84 -4.60
CA ILE A 903 -2.77 -27.67 -4.81
C ILE A 903 -2.99 -28.65 -3.64
N ASP A 904 -4.25 -28.85 -3.26
CA ASP A 904 -4.70 -30.03 -2.53
C ASP A 904 -5.21 -31.08 -3.52
N ILE A 905 -4.35 -32.04 -3.86
CA ILE A 905 -4.62 -33.07 -4.87
C ILE A 905 -5.86 -33.90 -4.52
N SER A 906 -6.22 -33.99 -3.23
CA SER A 906 -7.39 -34.75 -2.78
C SER A 906 -8.73 -34.12 -3.18
N LEU A 907 -8.75 -32.82 -3.49
CA LEU A 907 -9.93 -32.09 -3.95
C LEU A 907 -10.11 -32.15 -5.47
N LEU A 908 -9.12 -32.64 -6.21
CA LEU A 908 -9.19 -32.82 -7.66
C LEU A 908 -9.76 -34.19 -8.02
N THR A 909 -10.70 -34.18 -8.96
CA THR A 909 -11.18 -35.38 -9.64
C THR A 909 -10.12 -35.88 -10.63
N GLU A 910 -10.20 -37.15 -11.02
CA GLU A 910 -9.29 -37.73 -12.02
C GLU A 910 -9.33 -36.99 -13.37
N LYS A 911 -10.48 -36.42 -13.74
CA LYS A 911 -10.59 -35.61 -14.97
C LYS A 911 -9.87 -34.27 -14.85
N GLU A 912 -9.93 -33.63 -13.68
CA GLU A 912 -9.22 -32.36 -13.44
C GLU A 912 -7.71 -32.58 -13.38
N LYS A 913 -7.25 -33.69 -12.77
CA LYS A 913 -5.84 -34.08 -12.79
C LYS A 913 -5.34 -34.36 -14.21
N ALA A 914 -6.11 -35.11 -15.00
CA ALA A 914 -5.78 -35.38 -16.40
C ALA A 914 -5.67 -34.08 -17.21
N TRP A 915 -6.63 -33.15 -17.05
CA TRP A 915 -6.56 -31.85 -17.72
C TRP A 915 -5.32 -31.06 -17.33
N LEU A 916 -4.97 -31.02 -16.03
CA LEU A 916 -3.78 -30.30 -15.56
C LEU A 916 -2.50 -30.92 -16.10
N ASN A 917 -2.40 -32.26 -16.09
CA ASN A 917 -1.26 -33.00 -16.64
C ASN A 917 -1.10 -32.76 -18.15
N ASP A 918 -2.21 -32.75 -18.91
CA ASP A 918 -2.20 -32.45 -20.35
C ASP A 918 -1.80 -31.00 -20.63
N TYR A 919 -2.35 -30.04 -19.86
CA TYR A 919 -1.98 -28.64 -19.93
C TYR A 919 -0.49 -28.42 -19.65
N HIS A 920 0.03 -28.99 -18.56
CA HIS A 920 1.45 -28.89 -18.18
C HIS A 920 2.38 -29.55 -19.20
N LYS A 921 1.95 -30.65 -19.81
CA LYS A 921 2.68 -31.25 -20.93
C LYS A 921 2.80 -30.28 -22.10
N GLU A 922 1.70 -29.62 -22.50
CA GLU A 922 1.74 -28.61 -23.56
C GLU A 922 2.62 -27.40 -23.19
N VAL A 923 2.56 -26.94 -21.94
CA VAL A 923 3.44 -25.87 -21.42
C VAL A 923 4.91 -26.26 -21.61
N TYR A 924 5.30 -27.45 -21.17
CA TYR A 924 6.68 -27.91 -21.33
C TYR A 924 7.08 -28.03 -22.80
N GLU A 925 6.27 -28.66 -23.64
CA GLU A 925 6.57 -28.88 -25.05
C GLU A 925 6.73 -27.56 -25.83
N LYS A 926 5.90 -26.56 -25.54
CA LYS A 926 5.91 -25.27 -26.26
C LYS A 926 7.00 -24.32 -25.77
N LEU A 927 7.31 -24.29 -24.48
CA LEU A 927 8.25 -23.31 -23.93
C LEU A 927 9.69 -23.84 -23.84
N SER A 928 9.88 -25.13 -23.57
CA SER A 928 11.22 -25.71 -23.36
C SER A 928 12.24 -25.47 -24.50
N PRO A 929 11.86 -25.36 -25.78
CA PRO A 929 12.82 -25.07 -26.85
C PRO A 929 13.51 -23.70 -26.73
N TYR A 930 12.89 -22.75 -26.01
CA TYR A 930 13.36 -21.37 -25.86
C TYR A 930 14.11 -21.11 -24.54
N LEU A 931 14.25 -22.15 -23.71
CA LEU A 931 14.86 -22.08 -22.39
C LEU A 931 16.25 -22.71 -22.37
N ASN A 932 17.11 -22.21 -21.49
CA ASN A 932 18.41 -22.81 -21.21
C ASN A 932 18.27 -24.13 -20.43
N GLU A 933 19.39 -24.81 -20.16
CA GLU A 933 19.37 -26.12 -19.52
C GLU A 933 18.78 -26.09 -18.09
N GLU A 934 19.14 -25.09 -17.27
CA GLU A 934 18.65 -24.96 -15.90
C GLU A 934 17.16 -24.60 -15.86
N GLU A 935 16.75 -23.63 -16.67
CA GLU A 935 15.36 -23.20 -16.82
C GLU A 935 14.47 -24.35 -17.31
N ARG A 936 14.97 -25.15 -18.27
CA ARG A 936 14.25 -26.31 -18.80
C ARG A 936 14.13 -27.43 -17.77
N ALA A 937 15.16 -27.65 -16.97
CA ALA A 937 15.11 -28.63 -15.88
C ALA A 937 14.11 -28.21 -14.80
N TRP A 938 14.10 -26.92 -14.44
CA TRP A 938 13.10 -26.35 -13.53
C TRP A 938 11.68 -26.50 -14.10
N LEU A 939 11.45 -26.09 -15.35
CA LEU A 939 10.14 -26.21 -15.97
C LEU A 939 9.64 -27.66 -15.98
N ARG A 940 10.52 -28.64 -16.25
CA ARG A 940 10.15 -30.07 -16.22
C ARG A 940 9.58 -30.50 -14.88
N GLU A 941 10.17 -30.03 -13.79
CA GLU A 941 9.73 -30.34 -12.43
C GLU A 941 8.38 -29.67 -12.13
N GLU A 942 8.23 -28.41 -12.51
CA GLU A 942 6.98 -27.65 -12.31
C GLU A 942 5.81 -28.14 -13.19
N THR A 943 6.12 -28.88 -14.26
CA THR A 943 5.14 -29.50 -15.16
C THR A 943 5.04 -31.02 -15.00
N ARG A 944 5.51 -31.58 -13.87
CA ARG A 944 5.42 -33.01 -13.60
C ARG A 944 3.96 -33.46 -13.45
N SER A 945 3.68 -34.72 -13.79
CA SER A 945 2.33 -35.27 -13.64
C SER A 945 2.00 -35.58 -12.17
N ILE A 946 0.75 -35.33 -11.77
CA ILE A 946 0.20 -35.62 -10.43
C ILE A 946 -0.92 -36.65 -10.45
#